data_AF-A0A286E1J6-F1
#
_entry.id   AF-A0A286E1J6-F1
#
_cell.length_a   1.000
_cell.length_b   1.000
_cell.length_c   1.000
_cell.angle_alpha   90.00
_cell.angle_beta   90.00
_cell.angle_gamma   90.00
#
_symmetry.space_group_name_H-M   'P 1'
#
loop_
_entity.id
_entity.type
_entity.pdbx_description
1 polymer ?
#
loop_
_entity_poly.entity_id
_entity_poly.type
_entity_poly.pdbx_seq_one_letter_code
_entity_poly.pdbx_strand_id
1 'polypeptide(L)'
;MSTIIYTHTDEAPALATQSFLPIIRAFGKHADVQFELADISLAGRILAVFPEFLQENQRIPDALAQLGEYVLQPEANVIKLPNISASMPQLNAAISELQSKGYAVPNYPSNPQTDAEKDIQARYDRIKGSAVNPVLREGNSDRRAPKAVKNFAKKYPHSMGAWSADSKSHVATMSSGDFFHNEKSVTVQEPTTVKFVFTDKSGKQSELRKPLKLLAGEIIDATYMSKKALIAFLQEQVKDAKNQGVLFSLHMKATMMKVSDPIIFGHAVKVFFAPVFEQFGDKLSEIGVNVNNGFGNLLAGLEKLDAETRQAIEAKIAEVYAQNPDLAMVDSDKGITNLHVPSDVIVDASMPAMIRNSGRMWDKNGKAIDTKAVIPDSSYAGIYTATINFCKENGAFDPTTMGSVPNVGLMAQKAEEYGSHDKTFEIQADGKVEIVTENGTVLTSHEVEAGDIWRACQTKDAPIKDWVQLAVNRARLSNTPAIFWLDENRAHDAELIQKVKTYLADLDTNGLEISILAPEQACSASLKRMKDGLDTISVTGNVLRDYNTDLFPILELGTSAKMLSIVPLMNGGGMFETGAGGSAPKHVQQFNEENHLRWDSLGEFLALAVSLEHLAQREGNAKAQVLADTLDAATEQLLLNDKSPKRKAGELDNRGSHFYIALYWAQALAAQDKDADLKATFAPVAEKLASQESEILAELASGAGKAVDLNGYYFVDADKVAQAMRPSAKLNAVIDAL
;
A
#
# COMPACT_ATOMS: atom_id res chain seq x y z
N MET A 1 -8.91 -32.84 -1.23
CA MET A 1 -9.37 -31.67 -2.00
C MET A 1 -9.15 -30.46 -1.13
N SER A 2 -8.37 -29.50 -1.61
CA SER A 2 -7.86 -28.38 -0.82
C SER A 2 -8.51 -27.09 -1.31
N THR A 3 -8.83 -26.18 -0.39
CA THR A 3 -9.61 -24.98 -0.70
C THR A 3 -8.73 -23.74 -0.75
N ILE A 4 -8.84 -22.99 -1.84
CA ILE A 4 -8.35 -21.62 -1.96
C ILE A 4 -9.54 -20.69 -1.87
N ILE A 5 -9.53 -19.77 -0.91
CA ILE A 5 -10.53 -18.70 -0.86
C ILE A 5 -10.11 -17.60 -1.82
N TYR A 6 -11.02 -17.22 -2.71
CA TYR A 6 -10.83 -16.16 -3.68
C TYR A 6 -11.78 -15.00 -3.34
N THR A 7 -11.26 -13.82 -3.05
CA THR A 7 -12.12 -12.73 -2.57
C THR A 7 -12.92 -12.10 -3.71
N HIS A 8 -14.24 -12.00 -3.56
CA HIS A 8 -15.08 -11.14 -4.37
C HIS A 8 -15.04 -9.72 -3.78
N THR A 9 -14.66 -8.74 -4.60
CA THR A 9 -14.40 -7.36 -4.15
C THR A 9 -15.27 -6.35 -4.91
N ASP A 10 -14.70 -5.25 -5.39
CA ASP A 10 -15.43 -4.10 -5.93
C ASP A 10 -14.90 -3.74 -7.32
N GLU A 11 -15.71 -3.02 -8.11
CA GLU A 11 -15.29 -2.34 -9.33
C GLU A 11 -14.54 -3.26 -10.34
N ALA A 12 -13.36 -2.86 -10.81
CA ALA A 12 -12.65 -3.53 -11.89
C ALA A 12 -12.20 -4.97 -11.55
N PRO A 13 -11.58 -5.27 -10.39
CA PRO A 13 -11.25 -6.65 -10.03
C PRO A 13 -12.49 -7.53 -9.84
N ALA A 14 -13.62 -6.99 -9.38
CA ALA A 14 -14.87 -7.76 -9.31
C ALA A 14 -15.37 -8.18 -10.69
N LEU A 15 -15.27 -7.29 -11.69
CA LEU A 15 -15.57 -7.62 -13.09
C LEU A 15 -14.60 -8.66 -13.63
N ALA A 16 -13.29 -8.46 -13.44
CA ALA A 16 -12.25 -9.40 -13.91
C ALA A 16 -12.43 -10.80 -13.33
N THR A 17 -12.79 -10.90 -12.04
CA THR A 17 -13.10 -12.16 -11.36
C THR A 17 -14.17 -12.97 -12.09
N GLN A 18 -15.19 -12.32 -12.65
CA GLN A 18 -16.28 -13.00 -13.36
C GLN A 18 -15.82 -13.65 -14.67
N SER A 19 -14.74 -13.16 -15.26
CA SER A 19 -14.09 -13.75 -16.42
C SER A 19 -13.08 -14.84 -16.03
N PHE A 20 -12.26 -14.60 -14.99
CA PHE A 20 -11.13 -15.46 -14.65
C PHE A 20 -11.48 -16.65 -13.73
N LEU A 21 -12.42 -16.46 -12.78
CA LEU A 21 -12.79 -17.50 -11.81
C LEU A 21 -13.24 -18.83 -12.45
N PRO A 22 -14.04 -18.85 -13.53
CA PRO A 22 -14.40 -20.10 -14.20
C PRO A 22 -13.18 -20.85 -14.74
N ILE A 23 -12.18 -20.12 -15.27
CA ILE A 23 -10.95 -20.70 -15.82
C ILE A 23 -10.16 -21.37 -14.69
N ILE A 24 -9.89 -20.67 -13.60
CA ILE A 24 -9.06 -21.24 -12.51
C ILE A 24 -9.76 -22.42 -11.82
N ARG A 25 -11.10 -22.41 -11.73
CA ARG A 25 -11.88 -23.56 -11.23
C ARG A 25 -11.75 -24.78 -12.15
N ALA A 26 -11.86 -24.58 -13.47
CA ALA A 26 -11.73 -25.67 -14.43
C ALA A 26 -10.31 -26.25 -14.44
N PHE A 27 -9.28 -25.43 -14.26
CA PHE A 27 -7.89 -25.89 -14.19
C PHE A 27 -7.56 -26.57 -12.85
N GLY A 28 -7.95 -25.95 -11.72
CA GLY A 28 -7.61 -26.41 -10.37
C GLY A 28 -8.20 -27.75 -9.98
N LYS A 29 -9.38 -28.11 -10.51
CA LYS A 29 -10.02 -29.40 -10.20
C LYS A 29 -9.15 -30.61 -10.57
N HIS A 30 -8.28 -30.47 -11.58
CA HIS A 30 -7.37 -31.53 -12.02
C HIS A 30 -6.15 -31.70 -11.12
N ALA A 31 -6.00 -30.84 -10.11
CA ALA A 31 -5.01 -30.93 -9.03
C ALA A 31 -5.67 -31.02 -7.64
N ASP A 32 -6.95 -31.42 -7.57
CA ASP A 32 -7.73 -31.47 -6.33
C ASP A 32 -7.81 -30.12 -5.58
N VAL A 33 -7.82 -29.01 -6.32
CA VAL A 33 -7.93 -27.65 -5.80
C VAL A 33 -9.31 -27.07 -6.09
N GLN A 34 -10.00 -26.60 -5.06
CA GLN A 34 -11.29 -25.93 -5.15
C GLN A 34 -11.15 -24.44 -4.85
N PHE A 35 -11.94 -23.60 -5.54
CA PHE A 35 -12.00 -22.16 -5.31
C PHE A 35 -13.37 -21.71 -4.78
N GLU A 36 -13.39 -21.17 -3.57
CA GLU A 36 -14.59 -20.62 -2.93
C GLU A 36 -14.54 -19.09 -2.90
N LEU A 37 -15.68 -18.45 -3.14
CA LEU A 37 -15.76 -16.99 -3.09
C LEU A 37 -16.12 -16.52 -1.68
N ALA A 38 -15.40 -15.51 -1.21
CA ALA A 38 -15.76 -14.75 -0.01
C ALA A 38 -16.08 -13.30 -0.42
N ASP A 39 -17.34 -12.86 -0.23
CA ASP A 39 -17.79 -11.52 -0.60
C ASP A 39 -17.40 -10.49 0.47
N ILE A 40 -16.36 -9.72 0.15
CA ILE A 40 -15.86 -8.62 0.96
C ILE A 40 -16.07 -7.26 0.28
N SER A 41 -16.94 -7.19 -0.73
CA SER A 41 -17.35 -5.95 -1.39
C SER A 41 -17.91 -4.94 -0.39
N LEU A 42 -17.91 -3.66 -0.73
CA LEU A 42 -18.53 -2.62 0.10
C LEU A 42 -20.01 -2.91 0.34
N ALA A 43 -20.75 -3.29 -0.71
CA ALA A 43 -22.16 -3.64 -0.58
C ALA A 43 -22.36 -4.88 0.30
N GLY A 44 -21.58 -5.95 0.07
CA GLY A 44 -21.64 -7.16 0.88
C GLY A 44 -21.38 -6.88 2.36
N ARG A 45 -20.34 -6.11 2.67
CA ARG A 45 -20.05 -5.73 4.08
C ARG A 45 -21.16 -4.90 4.72
N ILE A 46 -21.81 -4.01 3.97
CA ILE A 46 -22.99 -3.26 4.48
C ILE A 46 -24.14 -4.23 4.79
N LEU A 47 -24.47 -5.14 3.87
CA LEU A 47 -25.57 -6.10 4.07
C LEU A 47 -25.31 -7.05 5.23
N ALA A 48 -24.10 -7.59 5.33
CA ALA A 48 -23.70 -8.52 6.37
C ALA A 48 -23.81 -7.93 7.77
N VAL A 49 -23.47 -6.65 7.94
CA VAL A 49 -23.53 -6.04 9.26
C VAL A 49 -24.93 -5.64 9.68
N PHE A 50 -25.93 -5.46 8.78
CA PHE A 50 -27.31 -5.01 9.09
C PHE A 50 -28.40 -6.08 8.82
N PRO A 51 -28.25 -7.34 9.26
CA PRO A 51 -29.18 -8.41 8.92
C PRO A 51 -30.62 -8.19 9.44
N GLU A 52 -30.78 -7.41 10.51
CA GLU A 52 -32.07 -7.05 11.10
C GLU A 52 -32.90 -6.10 10.23
N PHE A 53 -32.26 -5.40 9.29
CA PHE A 53 -32.92 -4.53 8.30
C PHE A 53 -33.24 -5.26 6.99
N LEU A 54 -32.93 -6.55 6.90
CA LEU A 54 -33.04 -7.35 5.68
C LEU A 54 -34.12 -8.44 5.80
N GLN A 55 -34.77 -8.72 4.67
CA GLN A 55 -35.57 -9.93 4.52
C GLN A 55 -34.68 -11.18 4.60
N GLU A 56 -35.23 -12.32 5.00
CA GLU A 56 -34.44 -13.54 5.20
C GLU A 56 -33.65 -13.98 3.96
N ASN A 57 -34.24 -13.84 2.76
CA ASN A 57 -33.59 -14.12 1.48
C ASN A 57 -32.61 -13.04 1.00
N GLN A 58 -32.56 -11.88 1.66
CA GLN A 58 -31.61 -10.79 1.39
C GLN A 58 -30.37 -10.87 2.28
N ARG A 59 -30.42 -11.67 3.35
CA ARG A 59 -29.31 -11.81 4.30
C ARG A 59 -28.17 -12.60 3.66
N ILE A 60 -26.96 -12.12 3.88
CA ILE A 60 -25.73 -12.77 3.46
C ILE A 60 -24.83 -13.00 4.68
N PRO A 61 -23.93 -13.99 4.65
CA PRO A 61 -22.98 -14.21 5.74
C PRO A 61 -21.99 -13.04 5.87
N ASP A 62 -21.49 -12.81 7.07
CA ASP A 62 -20.36 -11.91 7.31
C ASP A 62 -19.05 -12.59 6.89
N ALA A 63 -18.78 -12.57 5.58
CA ALA A 63 -17.59 -13.19 5.02
C ALA A 63 -16.29 -12.54 5.52
N LEU A 64 -16.30 -11.27 5.91
CA LEU A 64 -15.10 -10.62 6.47
C LEU A 64 -14.79 -11.15 7.87
N ALA A 65 -15.80 -11.32 8.72
CA ALA A 65 -15.63 -11.95 10.03
C ALA A 65 -15.15 -13.42 9.88
N GLN A 66 -15.80 -14.19 8.99
CA GLN A 66 -15.41 -15.58 8.71
C GLN A 66 -13.97 -15.68 8.19
N LEU A 67 -13.58 -14.79 7.27
CA LEU A 67 -12.20 -14.72 6.79
C LEU A 67 -11.22 -14.34 7.91
N GLY A 68 -11.60 -13.43 8.81
CA GLY A 68 -10.80 -13.07 9.98
C GLY A 68 -10.53 -14.26 10.90
N GLU A 69 -11.48 -15.18 11.05
CA GLU A 69 -11.28 -16.43 11.76
C GLU A 69 -10.46 -17.44 10.94
N TYR A 70 -10.69 -17.50 9.63
CA TYR A 70 -10.01 -18.43 8.73
C TYR A 70 -8.52 -18.13 8.61
N VAL A 71 -8.11 -16.87 8.48
CA VAL A 71 -6.67 -16.51 8.41
C VAL A 71 -5.90 -16.84 9.69
N LEU A 72 -6.59 -17.18 10.78
CA LEU A 72 -6.01 -17.68 12.01
C LEU A 72 -5.86 -19.21 12.04
N GLN A 73 -6.29 -19.93 11.00
CA GLN A 73 -6.07 -21.38 10.83
C GLN A 73 -4.86 -21.72 9.94
N PRO A 74 -4.08 -22.77 10.25
CA PRO A 74 -2.89 -23.17 9.48
C PRO A 74 -3.21 -23.61 8.04
N GLU A 75 -4.43 -24.09 7.78
CA GLU A 75 -4.90 -24.46 6.45
C GLU A 75 -5.25 -23.27 5.55
N ALA A 76 -5.26 -22.04 6.08
CA ALA A 76 -5.66 -20.85 5.34
C ALA A 76 -4.87 -20.68 4.02
N ASN A 77 -5.60 -20.47 2.93
CA ASN A 77 -5.06 -20.09 1.64
C ASN A 77 -6.03 -19.10 0.99
N VAL A 78 -5.66 -17.82 0.97
CA VAL A 78 -6.54 -16.72 0.56
C VAL A 78 -5.90 -15.89 -0.55
N ILE A 79 -6.51 -15.84 -1.73
CA ILE A 79 -6.15 -14.88 -2.79
C ILE A 79 -7.00 -13.63 -2.58
N LYS A 80 -6.33 -12.53 -2.23
CA LYS A 80 -6.93 -11.24 -1.86
C LYS A 80 -6.79 -10.21 -2.98
N LEU A 81 -7.90 -9.87 -3.62
CA LEU A 81 -7.96 -8.84 -4.67
C LEU A 81 -8.12 -7.44 -4.06
N PRO A 82 -7.76 -6.36 -4.76
CA PRO A 82 -8.05 -4.99 -4.33
C PRO A 82 -9.55 -4.76 -4.07
N ASN A 83 -9.86 -4.04 -3.01
CA ASN A 83 -11.22 -3.70 -2.59
C ASN A 83 -11.31 -2.21 -2.18
N ILE A 84 -12.53 -1.67 -2.13
CA ILE A 84 -12.76 -0.29 -1.73
C ILE A 84 -12.49 -0.09 -0.23
N SER A 85 -11.61 0.86 0.08
CA SER A 85 -11.53 1.50 1.39
C SER A 85 -12.43 2.74 1.40
N ALA A 86 -13.70 2.57 1.78
CA ALA A 86 -14.74 3.53 1.42
C ALA A 86 -14.56 4.91 2.08
N SER A 87 -14.59 5.95 1.26
CA SER A 87 -14.83 7.31 1.73
C SER A 87 -16.31 7.51 2.11
N MET A 88 -16.62 8.59 2.81
CA MET A 88 -18.02 8.93 3.14
C MET A 88 -18.93 9.05 1.91
N PRO A 89 -18.53 9.71 0.80
CA PRO A 89 -19.35 9.74 -0.42
C PRO A 89 -19.61 8.35 -1.01
N GLN A 90 -18.59 7.47 -1.06
CA GLN A 90 -18.75 6.12 -1.59
C GLN A 90 -19.68 5.28 -0.71
N LEU A 91 -19.54 5.37 0.62
CA LEU A 91 -20.44 4.71 1.55
C LEU A 91 -21.90 5.12 1.33
N ASN A 92 -22.18 6.42 1.26
CA ASN A 92 -23.53 6.93 1.04
C ASN A 92 -24.10 6.55 -0.34
N ALA A 93 -23.25 6.47 -1.36
CA ALA A 93 -23.66 6.01 -2.69
C ALA A 93 -24.02 4.53 -2.70
N ALA A 94 -23.23 3.67 -2.03
CA ALA A 94 -23.52 2.25 -1.87
C ALA A 94 -24.82 2.01 -1.07
N ILE A 95 -25.03 2.76 0.01
CA ILE A 95 -26.28 2.72 0.80
C ILE A 95 -27.48 3.09 -0.09
N SER A 96 -27.38 4.20 -0.84
CA SER A 96 -28.44 4.65 -1.74
C SER A 96 -28.77 3.61 -2.82
N GLU A 97 -27.75 2.98 -3.41
CA GLU A 97 -27.92 1.93 -4.42
C GLU A 97 -28.63 0.70 -3.84
N LEU A 98 -28.19 0.20 -2.68
CA LEU A 98 -28.84 -0.91 -1.97
C LEU A 98 -30.31 -0.61 -1.66
N GLN A 99 -30.60 0.59 -1.15
CA GLN A 99 -31.97 1.03 -0.87
C GLN A 99 -32.83 1.07 -2.13
N SER A 100 -32.30 1.58 -3.25
CA SER A 100 -33.00 1.58 -4.54
C SER A 100 -33.34 0.17 -5.05
N LYS A 101 -32.60 -0.84 -4.60
CA LYS A 101 -32.78 -2.26 -4.93
C LYS A 101 -33.60 -3.02 -3.89
N GLY A 102 -34.22 -2.31 -2.94
CA GLY A 102 -35.14 -2.88 -1.96
C GLY A 102 -34.48 -3.43 -0.69
N TYR A 103 -33.21 -3.10 -0.42
CA TYR A 103 -32.55 -3.43 0.84
C TYR A 103 -32.74 -2.26 1.83
N ALA A 104 -33.48 -2.48 2.91
CA ALA A 104 -33.88 -1.41 3.84
C ALA A 104 -32.79 -1.02 4.86
N VAL A 105 -31.52 -1.05 4.46
CA VAL A 105 -30.38 -0.67 5.32
C VAL A 105 -30.48 0.81 5.73
N PRO A 106 -30.12 1.18 6.97
CA PRO A 106 -30.30 2.54 7.47
C PRO A 106 -29.33 3.53 6.81
N ASN A 107 -29.70 4.80 6.76
CA ASN A 107 -28.79 5.88 6.34
C ASN A 107 -27.65 6.07 7.35
N TYR A 108 -26.51 6.60 6.90
CA TYR A 108 -25.43 7.01 7.80
C TYR A 108 -25.82 8.30 8.57
N PRO A 109 -25.84 8.30 9.91
CA PRO A 109 -26.15 9.49 10.69
C PRO A 109 -24.90 10.34 10.90
N SER A 110 -24.80 11.47 10.21
CA SER A 110 -23.65 12.38 10.31
C SER A 110 -23.51 13.07 11.68
N ASN A 111 -24.61 13.25 12.40
CA ASN A 111 -24.63 13.88 13.72
C ASN A 111 -25.62 13.15 14.66
N PRO A 112 -25.25 11.95 15.18
CA PRO A 112 -26.18 11.09 15.90
C PRO A 112 -26.60 11.72 17.23
N GLN A 113 -27.92 11.82 17.46
CA GLN A 113 -28.50 12.37 18.69
C GLN A 113 -28.99 11.28 19.64
N THR A 114 -29.37 10.13 19.09
CA THR A 114 -29.91 8.98 19.82
C THR A 114 -28.92 7.83 19.92
N ASP A 115 -29.13 6.92 20.87
CA ASP A 115 -28.25 5.75 21.02
C ASP A 115 -28.37 4.78 19.83
N ALA A 116 -29.54 4.70 19.19
CA ALA A 116 -29.72 3.95 17.95
C ALA A 116 -28.89 4.54 16.80
N GLU A 117 -28.89 5.87 16.64
CA GLU A 117 -28.06 6.54 15.63
C GLU A 117 -26.56 6.39 15.92
N LYS A 118 -26.15 6.41 17.19
CA LYS A 118 -24.75 6.16 17.59
C LYS A 118 -24.33 4.72 17.27
N ASP A 119 -25.20 3.73 17.49
CA ASP A 119 -24.93 2.34 17.11
C ASP A 119 -24.77 2.18 15.59
N ILE A 120 -25.71 2.75 14.81
CA ILE A 120 -25.65 2.73 13.34
C ILE A 120 -24.38 3.40 12.84
N GLN A 121 -24.03 4.57 13.39
CA GLN A 121 -22.78 5.26 13.05
C GLN A 121 -21.57 4.38 13.34
N ALA A 122 -21.50 3.81 14.55
CA ALA A 122 -20.37 2.99 14.97
C ALA A 122 -20.20 1.73 14.10
N ARG A 123 -21.30 1.13 13.61
CA ARG A 123 -21.25 0.00 12.67
C ARG A 123 -20.74 0.42 11.30
N TYR A 124 -21.26 1.50 10.73
CA TYR A 124 -20.73 2.03 9.47
C TYR A 124 -19.26 2.50 9.57
N ASP A 125 -18.86 3.04 10.72
CA ASP A 125 -17.49 3.45 11.00
C ASP A 125 -16.50 2.29 10.94
N ARG A 126 -16.95 1.06 11.22
CA ARG A 126 -16.15 -0.17 11.06
C ARG A 126 -16.06 -0.64 9.60
N ILE A 127 -16.95 -0.18 8.72
CA ILE A 127 -17.00 -0.56 7.30
C ILE A 127 -16.20 0.41 6.44
N LYS A 128 -16.24 1.71 6.75
CA LYS A 128 -15.55 2.74 5.95
C LYS A 128 -14.04 2.74 6.22
N GLY A 129 -13.29 3.31 5.29
CA GLY A 129 -11.83 3.26 5.32
C GLY A 129 -11.29 1.84 5.10
N SER A 130 -10.05 1.59 5.55
CA SER A 130 -9.37 0.29 5.38
C SER A 130 -9.86 -0.72 6.41
N ALA A 131 -11.06 -1.27 6.19
CA ALA A 131 -11.68 -2.24 7.10
C ALA A 131 -11.20 -3.68 6.89
N VAL A 132 -10.85 -4.06 5.65
CA VAL A 132 -10.53 -5.45 5.29
C VAL A 132 -9.08 -5.81 5.64
N ASN A 133 -8.11 -5.04 5.17
CA ASN A 133 -6.70 -5.38 5.32
C ASN A 133 -6.26 -5.60 6.78
N PRO A 134 -6.71 -4.81 7.79
CA PRO A 134 -6.35 -5.05 9.18
C PRO A 134 -6.89 -6.36 9.76
N VAL A 135 -7.92 -6.96 9.17
CA VAL A 135 -8.49 -8.24 9.59
C VAL A 135 -7.72 -9.40 8.96
N LEU A 136 -7.28 -9.26 7.71
CA LEU A 136 -6.66 -10.37 6.96
C LEU A 136 -5.14 -10.45 7.13
N ARG A 137 -4.45 -9.35 7.46
CA ARG A 137 -2.98 -9.28 7.59
C ARG A 137 -2.48 -9.77 8.95
N GLU A 138 -2.69 -11.06 9.22
CA GLU A 138 -2.21 -11.78 10.41
C GLU A 138 -0.84 -12.46 10.16
N GLY A 139 0.00 -11.83 9.36
CA GLY A 139 1.29 -12.33 8.91
C GLY A 139 2.23 -11.20 8.50
N ASN A 140 3.51 -11.50 8.39
CA ASN A 140 4.50 -10.57 7.88
C ASN A 140 4.52 -10.54 6.35
N SER A 141 5.26 -9.61 5.75
CA SER A 141 5.27 -9.39 4.30
C SER A 141 6.46 -10.08 3.63
N ASP A 142 6.22 -10.87 2.58
CA ASP A 142 7.20 -11.25 1.55
C ASP A 142 6.82 -10.56 0.24
N ARG A 143 7.54 -9.49 -0.12
CA ARG A 143 7.30 -8.71 -1.34
C ARG A 143 8.51 -8.75 -2.26
N ARG A 144 8.30 -9.19 -3.51
CA ARG A 144 9.38 -9.41 -4.48
C ARG A 144 8.89 -9.39 -5.92
N ALA A 145 9.78 -9.03 -6.85
CA ALA A 145 9.48 -9.10 -8.27
C ALA A 145 9.45 -10.58 -8.71
N PRO A 146 8.39 -11.05 -9.39
CA PRO A 146 8.44 -12.35 -10.03
C PRO A 146 9.47 -12.38 -11.14
N LYS A 147 10.10 -13.54 -11.35
CA LYS A 147 11.14 -13.73 -12.38
C LYS A 147 10.63 -13.37 -13.78
N ALA A 148 9.39 -13.76 -14.12
CA ALA A 148 8.76 -13.43 -15.40
C ALA A 148 8.70 -11.92 -15.66
N VAL A 149 8.32 -11.14 -14.64
CA VAL A 149 8.24 -9.67 -14.74
C VAL A 149 9.64 -9.05 -14.85
N LYS A 150 10.62 -9.57 -14.10
CA LYS A 150 12.02 -9.12 -14.19
C LYS A 150 12.62 -9.41 -15.57
N ASN A 151 12.40 -10.61 -16.12
CA ASN A 151 12.86 -10.98 -17.46
C ASN A 151 12.24 -10.08 -18.53
N PHE A 152 10.94 -9.77 -18.40
CA PHE A 152 10.26 -8.83 -19.27
C PHE A 152 10.90 -7.43 -19.21
N ALA A 153 11.15 -6.90 -18.00
CA ALA A 153 11.81 -5.60 -17.82
C ALA A 153 13.22 -5.57 -18.43
N LYS A 154 13.97 -6.68 -18.35
CA LYS A 154 15.29 -6.79 -19.01
C LYS A 154 15.21 -6.73 -20.53
N LYS A 155 14.18 -7.35 -21.13
CA LYS A 155 13.99 -7.37 -22.58
C LYS A 155 13.36 -6.09 -23.13
N TYR A 156 12.51 -5.45 -22.34
CA TYR A 156 11.78 -4.23 -22.68
C TYR A 156 11.99 -3.17 -21.58
N PRO A 157 13.20 -2.58 -21.49
CA PRO A 157 13.53 -1.66 -20.41
C PRO A 157 12.67 -0.40 -20.46
N HIS A 158 12.17 0.02 -19.30
CA HIS A 158 11.48 1.30 -19.14
C HIS A 158 12.46 2.47 -19.17
N SER A 159 11.93 3.68 -19.34
CA SER A 159 12.75 4.89 -19.27
C SER A 159 13.33 5.13 -17.88
N MET A 160 14.63 5.42 -17.84
CA MET A 160 15.36 5.88 -16.67
C MET A 160 16.02 7.22 -17.00
N GLY A 161 15.73 8.28 -16.25
CA GLY A 161 16.30 9.60 -16.47
C GLY A 161 17.79 9.60 -16.15
N ALA A 162 18.60 10.15 -17.05
CA ALA A 162 20.04 10.24 -16.85
C ALA A 162 20.39 11.10 -15.63
N TRP A 163 21.33 10.64 -14.82
CA TRP A 163 21.82 11.37 -13.65
C TRP A 163 23.12 12.12 -13.96
N SER A 164 23.24 13.33 -13.40
CA SER A 164 24.45 14.14 -13.45
C SER A 164 25.09 14.19 -12.07
N ALA A 165 26.43 14.09 -12.02
CA ALA A 165 27.19 14.30 -10.80
C ALA A 165 27.01 15.74 -10.24
N ASP A 166 26.71 16.71 -11.11
CA ASP A 166 26.44 18.10 -10.74
C ASP A 166 24.99 18.36 -10.30
N SER A 167 24.15 17.33 -10.21
CA SER A 167 22.78 17.48 -9.75
C SER A 167 22.75 18.09 -8.34
N LYS A 168 21.94 19.13 -8.16
CA LYS A 168 21.71 19.78 -6.87
C LYS A 168 20.65 19.07 -6.04
N SER A 169 19.97 18.07 -6.58
CA SER A 169 18.89 17.39 -5.88
C SER A 169 19.39 16.65 -4.64
N HIS A 170 18.70 16.79 -3.52
CA HIS A 170 19.09 16.16 -2.26
C HIS A 170 17.87 16.05 -1.34
N VAL A 171 17.95 15.11 -0.39
CA VAL A 171 17.02 15.05 0.74
C VAL A 171 17.45 16.07 1.79
N ALA A 172 16.49 16.75 2.40
CA ALA A 172 16.69 17.54 3.61
C ALA A 172 15.84 16.95 4.74
N THR A 173 16.47 16.67 5.89
CA THR A 173 15.84 16.10 7.09
C THR A 173 16.34 16.83 8.34
N MET A 174 15.57 16.77 9.42
CA MET A 174 15.98 17.32 10.72
C MET A 174 17.19 16.56 11.27
N SER A 175 18.04 17.27 12.01
CA SER A 175 19.25 16.73 12.68
C SER A 175 19.11 16.66 14.20
N SER A 176 17.96 17.08 14.74
CA SER A 176 17.59 16.97 16.15
C SER A 176 16.11 17.32 16.30
N GLY A 177 15.49 16.86 17.41
CA GLY A 177 14.13 17.27 17.78
C GLY A 177 13.01 16.65 16.94
N ASP A 178 13.30 15.68 16.08
CA ASP A 178 12.30 14.88 15.38
C ASP A 178 12.02 13.56 16.13
N PHE A 179 11.27 12.64 15.52
CA PHE A 179 10.93 11.38 16.19
C PHE A 179 12.14 10.47 16.38
N PHE A 180 13.07 10.44 15.43
CA PHE A 180 14.29 9.63 15.54
C PHE A 180 15.12 10.02 16.77
N HIS A 181 15.40 11.32 16.92
CA HIS A 181 16.33 11.80 17.96
C HIS A 181 15.74 11.77 19.37
N ASN A 182 14.42 11.79 19.49
CA ASN A 182 13.71 11.83 20.78
C ASN A 182 13.18 10.46 21.23
N GLU A 183 13.44 9.39 20.48
CA GLU A 183 12.85 8.09 20.74
C GLU A 183 13.38 7.42 22.02
N LYS A 184 12.47 6.81 22.78
CA LYS A 184 12.76 5.90 23.88
C LYS A 184 11.96 4.63 23.69
N SER A 185 12.56 3.48 23.95
CA SER A 185 11.90 2.18 23.79
C SER A 185 12.24 1.24 24.94
N VAL A 186 11.33 0.31 25.21
CA VAL A 186 11.53 -0.74 26.22
C VAL A 186 10.79 -2.02 25.81
N THR A 187 11.46 -3.17 25.96
CA THR A 187 10.80 -4.49 25.97
C THR A 187 10.20 -4.77 27.35
N VAL A 188 8.88 -4.90 27.40
CA VAL A 188 8.16 -5.26 28.63
C VAL A 188 8.37 -6.74 28.95
N GLN A 189 8.77 -7.07 30.18
CA GLN A 189 9.10 -8.45 30.57
C GLN A 189 7.85 -9.29 30.87
N GLU A 190 6.87 -8.72 31.56
CA GLU A 190 5.65 -9.41 32.00
C GLU A 190 4.40 -8.70 31.46
N PRO A 191 3.28 -9.41 31.23
CA PRO A 191 2.06 -8.76 30.76
C PRO A 191 1.60 -7.69 31.75
N THR A 192 1.29 -6.49 31.25
CA THR A 192 0.88 -5.35 32.08
C THR A 192 -0.14 -4.50 31.35
N THR A 193 -0.85 -3.66 32.09
CA THR A 193 -1.59 -2.53 31.51
C THR A 193 -0.80 -1.25 31.74
N VAL A 194 -0.80 -0.36 30.75
CA VAL A 194 -0.16 0.96 30.81
C VAL A 194 -1.17 2.09 30.62
N LYS A 195 -0.86 3.24 31.20
CA LYS A 195 -1.55 4.52 31.04
C LYS A 195 -0.62 5.54 30.40
N PHE A 196 -1.21 6.46 29.64
CA PHE A 196 -0.52 7.55 28.97
C PHE A 196 -0.87 8.85 29.70
N VAL A 197 0.03 9.33 30.55
CA VAL A 197 -0.24 10.42 31.48
C VAL A 197 0.48 11.67 31.02
N PHE A 198 -0.27 12.74 30.78
CA PHE A 198 0.25 14.08 30.63
C PHE A 198 0.19 14.81 31.97
N THR A 199 1.29 15.43 32.39
CA THR A 199 1.37 16.30 33.56
C THR A 199 1.77 17.70 33.11
N ASP A 200 0.92 18.70 33.32
CA ASP A 200 1.23 20.08 32.96
C ASP A 200 2.24 20.74 33.94
N LYS A 201 2.72 21.94 33.61
CA LYS A 201 3.63 22.73 34.48
C LYS A 201 3.07 23.08 35.87
N SER A 202 1.76 22.95 36.10
CA SER A 202 1.12 23.14 37.42
C SER A 202 1.05 21.85 38.24
N GLY A 203 1.44 20.70 37.66
CA GLY A 203 1.36 19.38 38.27
C GLY A 203 0.00 18.69 38.06
N LYS A 204 -0.90 19.27 37.25
CA LYS A 204 -2.20 18.63 36.97
C LYS A 204 -2.01 17.49 35.96
N GLN A 205 -2.56 16.34 36.30
CA GLN A 205 -2.49 15.14 35.47
C GLN A 205 -3.76 14.92 34.65
N SER A 206 -3.59 14.40 33.44
CA SER A 206 -4.67 13.91 32.58
C SER A 206 -4.21 12.70 31.78
N GLU A 207 -5.12 11.75 31.57
CA GLU A 207 -4.86 10.61 30.67
C GLU A 207 -5.13 11.03 29.22
N LEU A 208 -4.16 10.77 28.33
CA LEU A 208 -4.28 11.08 26.89
C LEU A 208 -5.17 10.07 26.15
N ARG A 209 -5.27 8.84 26.69
CA ARG A 209 -6.11 7.77 26.15
C ARG A 209 -6.49 6.78 27.25
N LYS A 210 -7.47 5.92 26.95
CA LYS A 210 -7.82 4.77 27.77
C LYS A 210 -6.61 3.84 27.95
N PRO A 211 -6.52 3.12 29.09
CA PRO A 211 -5.43 2.17 29.34
C PRO A 211 -5.25 1.15 28.22
N LEU A 212 -4.02 0.69 28.05
CA LEU A 212 -3.61 -0.24 27.00
C LEU A 212 -2.96 -1.47 27.62
N LYS A 213 -3.37 -2.66 27.19
CA LYS A 213 -2.71 -3.90 27.57
C LYS A 213 -1.48 -4.13 26.70
N LEU A 214 -0.39 -4.53 27.34
CA LEU A 214 0.85 -4.97 26.72
C LEU A 214 1.10 -6.44 27.09
N LEU A 215 1.63 -7.19 26.13
CA LEU A 215 2.03 -8.59 26.32
C LEU A 215 3.46 -8.68 26.86
N ALA A 216 3.81 -9.84 27.43
CA ALA A 216 5.20 -10.18 27.72
C ALA A 216 6.01 -10.17 26.42
N GLY A 217 7.22 -9.61 26.48
CA GLY A 217 8.11 -9.45 25.35
C GLY A 217 7.70 -8.39 24.33
N GLU A 218 6.58 -7.68 24.52
CA GLU A 218 6.15 -6.59 23.63
C GLU A 218 7.07 -5.38 23.80
N ILE A 219 7.50 -4.80 22.67
CA ILE A 219 8.22 -3.54 22.63
C ILE A 219 7.20 -2.41 22.63
N ILE A 220 7.39 -1.44 23.53
CA ILE A 220 6.69 -0.15 23.51
C ILE A 220 7.72 0.96 23.38
N ASP A 221 7.60 1.73 22.29
CA ASP A 221 8.37 2.93 22.04
C ASP A 221 7.50 4.18 22.19
N ALA A 222 8.13 5.28 22.58
CA ALA A 222 7.54 6.61 22.66
C ALA A 222 8.53 7.65 22.19
N THR A 223 8.01 8.66 21.50
CA THR A 223 8.83 9.73 20.93
C THR A 223 7.98 10.99 20.71
N TYR A 224 8.61 12.10 20.36
CA TYR A 224 7.93 13.32 19.96
C TYR A 224 8.70 14.10 18.91
N MET A 225 7.98 14.81 18.05
CA MET A 225 8.54 15.82 17.17
C MET A 225 8.29 17.19 17.77
N SER A 226 9.39 17.92 18.03
CA SER A 226 9.33 19.28 18.52
C SER A 226 8.82 20.22 17.43
N LYS A 227 7.71 20.91 17.69
CA LYS A 227 7.16 21.91 16.78
C LYS A 227 8.14 23.05 16.54
N LYS A 228 8.86 23.50 17.57
CA LYS A 228 9.85 24.58 17.43
C LYS A 228 10.99 24.16 16.51
N ALA A 229 11.53 22.95 16.70
CA ALA A 229 12.59 22.43 15.85
C ALA A 229 12.12 22.24 14.41
N LEU A 230 10.91 21.69 14.21
CA LEU A 230 10.30 21.53 12.89
C LEU A 230 10.13 22.87 12.16
N ILE A 231 9.57 23.89 12.82
CA ILE A 231 9.37 25.21 12.22
C ILE A 231 10.72 25.84 11.84
N ALA A 232 11.72 25.79 12.72
CA ALA A 232 13.05 26.33 12.45
C ALA A 232 13.70 25.62 11.24
N PHE A 233 13.63 24.29 11.21
CA PHE A 233 14.11 23.49 10.09
C PHE A 233 13.40 23.87 8.78
N LEU A 234 12.07 23.93 8.75
CA LEU A 234 11.31 24.28 7.54
C LEU A 234 11.66 25.69 7.05
N GLN A 235 11.80 26.67 7.94
CA GLN A 235 12.19 28.04 7.59
C GLN A 235 13.58 28.07 6.95
N GLU A 236 14.53 27.34 7.51
CA GLU A 236 15.87 27.18 6.96
C GLU A 236 15.81 26.54 5.56
N GLN A 237 15.06 25.44 5.40
CA GLN A 237 15.00 24.71 4.14
C GLN A 237 14.31 25.48 3.02
N VAL A 238 13.28 26.27 3.31
CA VAL A 238 12.65 27.19 2.35
C VAL A 238 13.66 28.23 1.86
N LYS A 239 14.39 28.86 2.79
CA LYS A 239 15.43 29.85 2.46
C LYS A 239 16.57 29.23 1.65
N ASP A 240 17.03 28.05 2.04
CA ASP A 240 18.14 27.37 1.39
C ASP A 240 17.78 26.87 -0.01
N ALA A 241 16.57 26.32 -0.22
CA ALA A 241 16.09 25.96 -1.56
C ALA A 241 16.11 27.16 -2.52
N LYS A 242 15.70 28.35 -2.03
CA LYS A 242 15.77 29.59 -2.82
C LYS A 242 17.21 29.97 -3.16
N ASN A 243 18.11 29.93 -2.18
CA ASN A 243 19.52 30.28 -2.36
C ASN A 243 20.21 29.35 -3.38
N GLN A 244 19.87 28.07 -3.38
CA GLN A 244 20.44 27.09 -4.30
C GLN A 244 19.79 27.13 -5.70
N GLY A 245 18.61 27.76 -5.82
CA GLY A 245 17.82 27.81 -7.05
C GLY A 245 17.24 26.45 -7.42
N VAL A 246 16.77 25.68 -6.44
CA VAL A 246 16.13 24.36 -6.62
C VAL A 246 14.66 24.42 -6.19
N LEU A 247 13.85 23.48 -6.69
CA LEU A 247 12.46 23.36 -6.24
C LEU A 247 12.41 22.92 -4.78
N PHE A 248 11.53 23.55 -3.99
CA PHE A 248 11.14 23.04 -2.69
C PHE A 248 10.03 22.00 -2.86
N SER A 249 10.22 20.81 -2.30
CA SER A 249 9.22 19.74 -2.26
C SER A 249 9.15 19.12 -0.87
N LEU A 250 7.95 18.74 -0.44
CA LEU A 250 7.64 18.11 0.83
C LEU A 250 7.05 16.72 0.56
N HIS A 251 7.63 15.70 1.17
CA HIS A 251 7.27 14.30 0.95
C HIS A 251 6.81 13.66 2.27
N MET A 252 5.51 13.41 2.39
CA MET A 252 4.87 12.90 3.62
C MET A 252 3.99 11.69 3.29
N LYS A 253 3.34 11.09 4.30
CA LYS A 253 2.40 9.97 4.14
C LYS A 253 1.05 10.27 4.81
N ALA A 254 0.48 11.44 4.53
CA ALA A 254 -0.68 12.01 5.23
C ALA A 254 -1.95 11.14 5.25
N THR A 255 -2.15 10.27 4.27
CA THR A 255 -3.30 9.34 4.22
C THR A 255 -3.17 8.21 5.24
N MET A 256 -1.97 7.66 5.41
CA MET A 256 -1.71 6.56 6.34
C MET A 256 -1.44 7.12 7.74
N MET A 257 -0.53 8.08 7.86
CA MET A 257 -0.19 8.76 9.11
C MET A 257 -1.19 9.88 9.43
N LYS A 258 -2.47 9.51 9.55
CA LYS A 258 -3.62 10.40 9.59
C LYS A 258 -3.67 11.46 10.71
N VAL A 259 -2.76 11.40 11.68
CA VAL A 259 -2.66 12.37 12.79
C VAL A 259 -1.42 13.23 12.64
N SER A 260 -0.22 12.61 12.66
CA SER A 260 1.06 13.34 12.64
C SER A 260 1.28 14.14 11.36
N ASP A 261 1.14 13.48 10.21
CA ASP A 261 1.60 14.03 8.94
C ASP A 261 0.76 15.23 8.46
N PRO A 262 -0.58 15.26 8.63
CA PRO A 262 -1.37 16.47 8.39
C PRO A 262 -0.92 17.66 9.23
N ILE A 263 -0.48 17.47 10.48
CA ILE A 263 0.02 18.55 11.34
C ILE A 263 1.36 19.07 10.81
N ILE A 264 2.30 18.17 10.48
CA ILE A 264 3.59 18.51 9.89
C ILE A 264 3.39 19.26 8.56
N PHE A 265 2.48 18.77 7.71
CA PHE A 265 2.12 19.42 6.45
C PHE A 265 1.55 20.82 6.67
N GLY A 266 0.65 20.97 7.64
CA GLY A 266 0.10 22.28 8.02
C GLY A 266 1.18 23.26 8.48
N HIS A 267 2.21 22.79 9.21
CA HIS A 267 3.36 23.62 9.57
C HIS A 267 4.18 24.03 8.34
N ALA A 268 4.41 23.14 7.38
CA ALA A 268 5.09 23.50 6.13
C ALA A 268 4.32 24.55 5.32
N VAL A 269 2.99 24.44 5.22
CA VAL A 269 2.14 25.47 4.58
C VAL A 269 2.25 26.81 5.33
N LYS A 270 2.14 26.80 6.66
CA LYS A 270 2.24 28.03 7.48
C LYS A 270 3.61 28.68 7.35
N VAL A 271 4.69 27.90 7.32
CA VAL A 271 6.06 28.43 7.17
C VAL A 271 6.27 29.01 5.77
N PHE A 272 5.85 28.30 4.72
CA PHE A 272 6.00 28.79 3.36
C PHE A 272 5.20 30.09 3.15
N PHE A 273 3.96 30.15 3.64
CA PHE A 273 3.10 31.33 3.51
C PHE A 273 3.07 32.22 4.77
N ALA A 274 4.15 32.24 5.55
CA ALA A 274 4.18 32.96 6.84
C ALA A 274 3.67 34.41 6.76
N PRO A 275 4.07 35.24 5.76
CA PRO A 275 3.57 36.61 5.64
C PRO A 275 2.04 36.73 5.44
N VAL A 276 1.40 35.70 4.87
CA VAL A 276 -0.07 35.67 4.70
C VAL A 276 -0.74 35.42 6.06
N PHE A 277 -0.23 34.49 6.86
CA PHE A 277 -0.77 34.19 8.19
C PHE A 277 -0.48 35.30 9.20
N GLU A 278 0.68 35.94 9.13
CA GLU A 278 1.03 37.08 9.98
C GLU A 278 0.08 38.27 9.75
N GLN A 279 -0.30 38.54 8.49
CA GLN A 279 -1.13 39.68 8.14
C GLN A 279 -2.64 39.39 8.23
N PHE A 280 -3.07 38.16 7.92
CA PHE A 280 -4.49 37.82 7.76
C PHE A 280 -4.95 36.63 8.62
N GLY A 281 -4.14 36.17 9.58
CA GLY A 281 -4.41 34.98 10.39
C GLY A 281 -5.78 34.96 11.05
N ASP A 282 -6.20 36.06 11.67
CA ASP A 282 -7.51 36.18 12.31
C ASP A 282 -8.65 36.02 11.29
N LYS A 283 -8.52 36.63 10.12
CA LYS A 283 -9.50 36.51 9.02
C LYS A 283 -9.60 35.11 8.46
N LEU A 284 -8.46 34.44 8.28
CA LEU A 284 -8.42 33.04 7.85
C LEU A 284 -9.04 32.11 8.90
N SER A 285 -8.84 32.41 10.19
CA SER A 285 -9.45 31.66 11.28
C SER A 285 -10.97 31.85 11.33
N GLU A 286 -11.48 33.08 11.15
CA GLU A 286 -12.92 33.40 11.13
C GLU A 286 -13.69 32.57 10.08
N ILE A 287 -13.09 32.30 8.92
CA ILE A 287 -13.71 31.51 7.83
C ILE A 287 -13.45 30.00 7.93
N GLY A 288 -12.75 29.56 8.98
CA GLY A 288 -12.47 28.16 9.28
C GLY A 288 -11.38 27.51 8.41
N VAL A 289 -10.38 28.29 7.96
CA VAL A 289 -9.24 27.73 7.22
C VAL A 289 -8.45 26.76 8.10
N ASN A 290 -8.24 25.55 7.60
CA ASN A 290 -7.40 24.53 8.22
C ASN A 290 -6.40 23.98 7.20
N VAL A 291 -5.16 24.50 7.26
CA VAL A 291 -4.10 24.10 6.34
C VAL A 291 -3.45 22.75 6.65
N ASN A 292 -3.88 22.05 7.71
CA ASN A 292 -3.59 20.62 7.84
C ASN A 292 -4.28 19.82 6.70
N ASN A 293 -5.33 20.38 6.10
CA ASN A 293 -5.96 19.88 4.87
C ASN A 293 -5.36 20.49 3.58
N GLY A 294 -4.25 21.21 3.72
CA GLY A 294 -3.47 21.81 2.64
C GLY A 294 -3.86 23.22 2.22
N PHE A 295 -3.01 23.83 1.37
CA PHE A 295 -3.19 25.18 0.87
C PHE A 295 -4.45 25.34 0.01
N GLY A 296 -4.90 24.28 -0.65
CA GLY A 296 -6.17 24.27 -1.38
C GLY A 296 -7.38 24.55 -0.48
N ASN A 297 -7.34 24.14 0.79
CA ASN A 297 -8.37 24.48 1.78
C ASN A 297 -8.42 25.99 2.06
N LEU A 298 -7.26 26.64 2.14
CA LEU A 298 -7.17 28.09 2.29
C LEU A 298 -7.80 28.79 1.08
N LEU A 299 -7.38 28.41 -0.14
CA LEU A 299 -7.87 29.00 -1.38
C LEU A 299 -9.39 28.87 -1.52
N ALA A 300 -9.94 27.69 -1.26
CA ALA A 300 -11.39 27.47 -1.28
C ALA A 300 -12.14 28.28 -0.21
N GLY A 301 -11.49 28.53 0.94
CA GLY A 301 -12.06 29.35 2.00
C GLY A 301 -12.21 30.83 1.64
N LEU A 302 -11.37 31.37 0.74
CA LEU A 302 -11.35 32.80 0.39
C LEU A 302 -12.66 33.29 -0.22
N GLU A 303 -13.48 32.40 -0.80
CA GLU A 303 -14.81 32.75 -1.34
C GLU A 303 -15.80 33.23 -0.28
N LYS A 304 -15.52 32.99 1.00
CA LYS A 304 -16.35 33.43 2.13
C LYS A 304 -16.04 34.87 2.59
N LEU A 305 -14.98 35.49 2.07
CA LEU A 305 -14.54 36.84 2.43
C LEU A 305 -15.12 37.89 1.47
N ASP A 306 -15.15 39.14 1.92
CA ASP A 306 -15.43 40.27 1.04
C ASP A 306 -14.32 40.44 -0.02
N ALA A 307 -14.66 41.11 -1.13
CA ALA A 307 -13.78 41.21 -2.29
C ALA A 307 -12.46 41.94 -1.99
N GLU A 308 -12.47 42.95 -1.12
CA GLU A 308 -11.28 43.73 -0.78
C GLU A 308 -10.31 42.88 0.05
N THR A 309 -10.80 42.24 1.11
CA THR A 309 -10.00 41.33 1.94
C THR A 309 -9.46 40.16 1.12
N ARG A 310 -10.30 39.54 0.27
CA ARG A 310 -9.90 38.46 -0.62
C ARG A 310 -8.76 38.90 -1.56
N GLN A 311 -8.91 40.04 -2.23
CA GLN A 311 -7.90 40.54 -3.17
C GLN A 311 -6.58 40.86 -2.46
N ALA A 312 -6.63 41.41 -1.23
CA ALA A 312 -5.44 41.66 -0.44
C ALA A 312 -4.69 40.36 -0.07
N ILE A 313 -5.42 39.30 0.29
CA ILE A 313 -4.85 37.97 0.56
C ILE A 313 -4.25 37.36 -0.71
N GLU A 314 -4.97 37.38 -1.83
CA GLU A 314 -4.49 36.86 -3.12
C GLU A 314 -3.22 37.59 -3.59
N ALA A 315 -3.16 38.92 -3.43
CA ALA A 315 -1.97 39.71 -3.73
C ALA A 315 -0.79 39.32 -2.82
N LYS A 316 -1.05 39.09 -1.52
CA LYS A 316 -0.01 38.65 -0.59
C LYS A 316 0.50 37.25 -0.89
N ILE A 317 -0.37 36.34 -1.32
CA ILE A 317 0.01 35.00 -1.80
C ILE A 317 0.93 35.11 -3.02
N ALA A 318 0.60 35.96 -3.98
CA ALA A 318 1.43 36.18 -5.17
C ALA A 318 2.81 36.77 -4.81
N GLU A 319 2.85 37.69 -3.85
CA GLU A 319 4.10 38.24 -3.31
C GLU A 319 4.96 37.13 -2.67
N VAL A 320 4.36 36.27 -1.84
CA VAL A 320 5.07 35.15 -1.21
C VAL A 320 5.66 34.22 -2.28
N TYR A 321 4.89 33.83 -3.29
CA TYR A 321 5.42 33.00 -4.38
C TYR A 321 6.61 33.64 -5.10
N ALA A 322 6.60 34.96 -5.30
CA ALA A 322 7.72 35.68 -5.91
C ALA A 322 8.95 35.78 -4.99
N GLN A 323 8.74 35.77 -3.67
CA GLN A 323 9.78 35.90 -2.66
C GLN A 323 10.35 34.57 -2.17
N ASN A 324 9.70 33.44 -2.42
CA ASN A 324 10.11 32.12 -1.96
C ASN A 324 10.75 31.28 -3.08
N PRO A 325 11.30 30.08 -2.78
CA PRO A 325 11.65 29.14 -3.85
C PRO A 325 10.39 28.71 -4.61
N ASP A 326 10.57 28.33 -5.87
CA ASP A 326 9.52 27.66 -6.62
C ASP A 326 9.18 26.32 -5.95
N LEU A 327 7.89 25.97 -5.90
CA LEU A 327 7.41 24.69 -5.39
C LEU A 327 7.38 23.65 -6.50
N ALA A 328 7.58 22.38 -6.14
CA ALA A 328 7.21 21.28 -7.01
C ALA A 328 5.70 21.29 -7.29
N MET A 329 5.32 20.92 -8.52
CA MET A 329 3.95 20.88 -9.00
C MET A 329 3.42 19.45 -9.07
N VAL A 330 2.15 19.29 -8.69
CA VAL A 330 1.35 18.09 -8.94
C VAL A 330 0.71 18.20 -10.34
N ASP A 331 0.18 19.37 -10.67
CA ASP A 331 -0.40 19.70 -11.97
C ASP A 331 -0.09 21.17 -12.29
N SER A 332 0.93 21.42 -13.14
CA SER A 332 1.38 22.76 -13.48
C SER A 332 0.35 23.55 -14.28
N ASP A 333 -0.44 22.89 -15.13
CA ASP A 333 -1.44 23.54 -15.99
C ASP A 333 -2.60 24.11 -15.16
N LYS A 334 -2.88 23.50 -14.00
CA LYS A 334 -3.90 23.95 -13.05
C LYS A 334 -3.34 24.73 -11.86
N GLY A 335 -2.02 24.94 -11.81
CA GLY A 335 -1.37 25.61 -10.68
C GLY A 335 -1.42 24.81 -9.36
N ILE A 336 -1.63 23.49 -9.41
CA ILE A 336 -1.67 22.64 -8.22
C ILE A 336 -0.24 22.31 -7.79
N THR A 337 0.18 22.93 -6.69
CA THR A 337 1.50 22.73 -6.07
C THR A 337 1.50 21.54 -5.12
N ASN A 338 2.69 21.09 -4.75
CA ASN A 338 2.93 20.08 -3.71
C ASN A 338 2.30 20.43 -2.34
N LEU A 339 2.05 21.71 -2.05
CA LEU A 339 1.41 22.15 -0.80
C LEU A 339 -0.13 22.24 -0.89
N HIS A 340 -0.75 21.92 -2.03
CA HIS A 340 -2.20 22.06 -2.21
C HIS A 340 -3.01 21.06 -1.39
N VAL A 341 -2.69 19.76 -1.49
CA VAL A 341 -3.41 18.68 -0.80
C VAL A 341 -2.40 17.71 -0.18
N PRO A 342 -2.51 17.38 1.12
CA PRO A 342 -1.53 16.54 1.82
C PRO A 342 -1.36 15.13 1.25
N SER A 343 -2.37 14.62 0.54
CA SER A 343 -2.39 13.28 -0.03
C SER A 343 -1.88 13.19 -1.47
N ASP A 344 -1.56 14.31 -2.13
CA ASP A 344 -1.17 14.29 -3.54
C ASP A 344 0.27 13.80 -3.75
N VAL A 345 1.17 14.13 -2.83
CA VAL A 345 2.60 13.75 -2.89
C VAL A 345 2.93 12.86 -1.70
N ILE A 346 2.86 11.54 -1.95
CA ILE A 346 3.09 10.50 -0.94
C ILE A 346 4.53 10.01 -1.04
N VAL A 347 5.29 10.05 0.06
CA VAL A 347 6.75 9.85 0.09
C VAL A 347 7.24 8.56 -0.56
N ASP A 348 6.55 7.44 -0.33
CA ASP A 348 6.90 6.12 -0.86
C ASP A 348 6.81 6.05 -2.39
N ALA A 349 5.84 6.70 -3.01
CA ALA A 349 5.71 6.76 -4.47
C ALA A 349 6.45 7.94 -5.11
N SER A 350 6.43 9.10 -4.46
CA SER A 350 6.98 10.36 -5.00
C SER A 350 8.51 10.38 -5.00
N MET A 351 9.16 9.83 -3.97
CA MET A 351 10.62 9.78 -3.92
C MET A 351 11.22 8.89 -5.02
N PRO A 352 10.75 7.64 -5.24
CA PRO A 352 11.22 6.83 -6.36
C PRO A 352 10.91 7.44 -7.73
N ALA A 353 9.74 8.09 -7.89
CA ALA A 353 9.39 8.79 -9.13
C ALA A 353 10.36 9.94 -9.43
N MET A 354 10.69 10.75 -8.41
CA MET A 354 11.70 11.81 -8.50
C MET A 354 13.09 11.24 -8.83
N ILE A 355 13.51 10.17 -8.14
CA ILE A 355 14.82 9.52 -8.36
C ILE A 355 14.92 8.95 -9.79
N ARG A 356 13.89 8.26 -10.27
CA ARG A 356 13.81 7.73 -11.63
C ARG A 356 13.87 8.83 -12.68
N ASN A 357 13.31 10.01 -12.38
CA ASN A 357 13.26 11.17 -13.27
C ASN A 357 14.48 12.08 -13.10
N SER A 358 15.70 11.52 -13.12
CA SER A 358 16.96 12.28 -13.00
C SER A 358 17.11 13.07 -11.68
N GLY A 359 16.38 12.70 -10.63
CA GLY A 359 16.34 13.46 -9.39
C GLY A 359 15.48 14.73 -9.46
N ARG A 360 14.53 14.83 -10.40
CA ARG A 360 13.82 16.08 -10.72
C ARG A 360 12.31 15.98 -10.55
N MET A 361 11.71 17.11 -10.21
CA MET A 361 10.26 17.32 -10.16
C MET A 361 9.84 18.46 -11.09
N TRP A 362 8.55 18.64 -11.27
CA TRP A 362 7.98 19.60 -12.22
C TRP A 362 7.86 21.00 -11.61
N ASP A 363 8.33 22.02 -12.31
CA ASP A 363 8.13 23.43 -11.96
C ASP A 363 6.76 23.95 -12.45
N LYS A 364 6.46 25.21 -12.14
CA LYS A 364 5.23 25.91 -12.59
C LYS A 364 5.06 26.00 -14.11
N ASN A 365 6.10 25.73 -14.90
CA ASN A 365 6.09 25.73 -16.36
C ASN A 365 6.08 24.30 -16.95
N GLY A 366 5.90 23.27 -16.12
CA GLY A 366 5.91 21.87 -16.56
C GLY A 366 7.30 21.36 -16.95
N LYS A 367 8.39 21.96 -16.45
CA LYS A 367 9.77 21.54 -16.69
C LYS A 367 10.33 20.76 -15.52
N ALA A 368 11.10 19.71 -15.81
CA ALA A 368 11.79 18.93 -14.79
C ALA A 368 13.03 19.69 -14.28
N ILE A 369 13.05 20.03 -12.98
CA ILE A 369 14.09 20.79 -12.29
C ILE A 369 14.57 20.04 -11.05
N ASP A 370 15.85 20.19 -10.71
CA ASP A 370 16.43 19.65 -9.48
C ASP A 370 15.68 20.16 -8.23
N THR A 371 15.57 19.33 -7.21
CA THR A 371 14.71 19.61 -6.05
C THR A 371 15.38 19.28 -4.72
N LYS A 372 15.11 20.11 -3.71
CA LYS A 372 15.30 19.77 -2.30
C LYS A 372 14.05 19.01 -1.83
N ALA A 373 14.18 17.70 -1.67
CA ALA A 373 13.14 16.83 -1.15
C ALA A 373 13.15 16.85 0.38
N VAL A 374 12.23 17.60 0.96
CA VAL A 374 12.09 17.74 2.41
C VAL A 374 11.31 16.55 2.97
N ILE A 375 11.98 15.78 3.82
CA ILE A 375 11.42 14.69 4.64
C ILE A 375 11.80 15.04 6.08
N PRO A 376 10.91 15.67 6.87
CA PRO A 376 11.33 16.26 8.15
C PRO A 376 11.90 15.25 9.15
N ASP A 377 11.29 14.08 9.29
CA ASP A 377 11.77 13.04 10.20
C ASP A 377 12.91 12.22 9.59
N SER A 378 13.98 12.05 10.37
CA SER A 378 15.22 11.41 9.91
C SER A 378 15.23 9.89 9.97
N SER A 379 14.23 9.24 10.58
CA SER A 379 14.21 7.78 10.77
C SER A 379 14.38 7.00 9.46
N TYR A 380 13.84 7.53 8.37
CA TYR A 380 13.79 6.83 7.08
C TYR A 380 14.38 7.64 5.91
N ALA A 381 14.72 8.91 6.13
CA ALA A 381 15.21 9.82 5.08
C ALA A 381 16.52 9.33 4.44
N GLY A 382 17.38 8.67 5.23
CA GLY A 382 18.71 8.24 4.82
C GLY A 382 18.72 7.28 3.62
N ILE A 383 17.71 6.43 3.43
CA ILE A 383 17.68 5.49 2.28
C ILE A 383 17.59 6.23 0.94
N TYR A 384 16.88 7.36 0.92
CA TYR A 384 16.72 8.18 -0.27
C TYR A 384 17.97 9.03 -0.50
N THR A 385 18.60 9.53 0.57
CA THR A 385 19.93 10.16 0.50
C THR A 385 20.95 9.22 -0.13
N ALA A 386 21.06 7.98 0.36
CA ALA A 386 21.94 6.96 -0.21
C ALA A 386 21.66 6.73 -1.70
N THR A 387 20.40 6.60 -2.08
CA THR A 387 20.02 6.34 -3.48
C THR A 387 20.35 7.53 -4.40
N ILE A 388 20.05 8.75 -3.98
CA ILE A 388 20.37 9.97 -4.74
C ILE A 388 21.89 10.10 -4.92
N ASN A 389 22.66 9.96 -3.83
CA ASN A 389 24.11 10.06 -3.87
C ASN A 389 24.73 8.97 -4.76
N PHE A 390 24.22 7.74 -4.66
CA PHE A 390 24.63 6.64 -5.51
C PHE A 390 24.41 6.94 -6.99
N CYS A 391 23.23 7.46 -7.36
CA CYS A 391 22.92 7.81 -8.74
C CYS A 391 23.76 8.99 -9.28
N LYS A 392 24.09 9.98 -8.43
CA LYS A 392 25.00 11.07 -8.82
C LYS A 392 26.41 10.54 -9.13
N GLU A 393 26.90 9.59 -8.34
CA GLU A 393 28.23 9.00 -8.51
C GLU A 393 28.28 7.99 -9.67
N ASN A 394 27.24 7.19 -9.84
CA ASN A 394 27.25 6.01 -10.71
C ASN A 394 26.39 6.14 -11.97
N GLY A 395 25.64 7.23 -12.12
CA GLY A 395 24.61 7.37 -13.15
C GLY A 395 23.30 6.66 -12.78
N ALA A 396 22.35 6.66 -13.71
CA ALA A 396 21.08 5.95 -13.53
C ALA A 396 21.28 4.42 -13.52
N PHE A 397 20.41 3.70 -12.82
CA PHE A 397 20.36 2.23 -12.91
C PHE A 397 19.97 1.77 -14.31
N ASP A 398 20.48 0.58 -14.68
CA ASP A 398 20.18 -0.09 -15.95
C ASP A 398 19.26 -1.31 -15.70
N PRO A 399 17.96 -1.23 -16.07
CA PRO A 399 17.00 -2.32 -15.89
C PRO A 399 17.39 -3.63 -16.60
N THR A 400 18.25 -3.57 -17.62
CA THR A 400 18.66 -4.74 -18.40
C THR A 400 19.66 -5.63 -17.65
N THR A 401 20.45 -5.05 -16.75
CA THR A 401 21.54 -5.72 -16.05
C THR A 401 21.38 -5.75 -14.53
N MET A 402 20.66 -4.79 -13.94
CA MET A 402 20.56 -4.67 -12.49
C MET A 402 19.91 -5.89 -11.81
N GLY A 403 20.42 -6.20 -10.61
CA GLY A 403 19.84 -7.19 -9.70
C GLY A 403 18.51 -6.74 -9.12
N SER A 404 18.09 -7.41 -8.05
CA SER A 404 16.82 -7.16 -7.36
C SER A 404 16.97 -7.01 -5.87
N VAL A 405 16.13 -6.16 -5.27
CA VAL A 405 16.07 -5.99 -3.81
C VAL A 405 14.68 -6.36 -3.30
N PRO A 406 14.40 -7.66 -3.07
CA PRO A 406 13.17 -8.10 -2.42
C PRO A 406 13.11 -7.62 -0.96
N ASN A 407 11.92 -7.69 -0.36
CA ASN A 407 11.68 -7.25 1.01
C ASN A 407 10.96 -8.30 1.86
N VAL A 408 11.50 -8.53 3.06
CA VAL A 408 10.83 -9.22 4.16
C VAL A 408 10.49 -8.18 5.23
N GLY A 409 9.20 -7.87 5.36
CA GLY A 409 8.72 -6.74 6.15
C GLY A 409 7.94 -7.14 7.39
N LEU A 410 8.32 -6.62 8.55
CA LEU A 410 7.57 -6.74 9.80
C LEU A 410 6.28 -5.92 9.71
N MET A 411 5.11 -6.55 9.78
CA MET A 411 3.82 -5.84 9.70
C MET A 411 2.67 -6.46 10.49
N ALA A 412 2.80 -7.72 10.90
CA ALA A 412 1.71 -8.45 11.55
C ALA A 412 1.20 -7.69 12.79
N GLN A 413 -0.11 -7.74 13.02
CA GLN A 413 -0.77 -7.14 14.19
C GLN A 413 -0.53 -5.62 14.37
N LYS A 414 -0.43 -4.90 13.24
CA LYS A 414 -0.22 -3.44 13.19
C LYS A 414 1.08 -3.01 13.88
N ALA A 415 2.17 -3.73 13.58
CA ALA A 415 3.49 -3.44 14.11
C ALA A 415 3.91 -1.98 13.85
N GLU A 416 4.58 -1.38 14.84
CA GLU A 416 5.25 -0.08 14.76
C GLU A 416 4.28 1.09 14.44
N GLU A 417 4.65 2.04 13.58
CA GLU A 417 3.89 3.27 13.33
C GLU A 417 2.47 3.02 12.82
N TYR A 418 2.21 1.90 12.13
CA TYR A 418 0.89 1.58 11.57
C TYR A 418 -0.14 1.27 12.66
N GLY A 419 0.33 0.96 13.88
CA GLY A 419 -0.49 0.81 15.07
C GLY A 419 -0.59 2.09 15.93
N SER A 420 0.06 3.19 15.57
CA SER A 420 0.26 4.35 16.46
C SER A 420 -0.87 5.38 16.47
N HIS A 421 -1.85 5.28 15.57
CA HIS A 421 -2.81 6.37 15.35
C HIS A 421 -3.68 6.70 16.57
N ASP A 422 -4.03 5.71 17.39
CA ASP A 422 -4.78 5.87 18.65
C ASP A 422 -3.87 6.26 19.84
N LYS A 423 -2.59 6.48 19.57
CA LYS A 423 -1.50 6.81 20.51
C LYS A 423 -0.70 8.04 20.06
N THR A 424 -1.23 8.82 19.11
CA THR A 424 -0.58 10.04 18.60
C THR A 424 -1.40 11.26 19.01
N PHE A 425 -0.74 12.26 19.58
CA PHE A 425 -1.39 13.43 20.18
C PHE A 425 -0.63 14.71 19.83
N GLU A 426 -1.35 15.77 19.45
CA GLU A 426 -0.83 17.12 19.48
C GLU A 426 -0.95 17.66 20.92
N ILE A 427 0.19 17.98 21.53
CA ILE A 427 0.26 18.40 22.93
C ILE A 427 -0.34 19.81 23.10
N GLN A 428 -1.26 19.97 24.06
CA GLN A 428 -2.02 21.21 24.20
C GLN A 428 -1.36 22.26 25.10
N ALA A 429 -0.43 21.84 25.96
CA ALA A 429 0.28 22.70 26.91
C ALA A 429 1.66 22.12 27.23
N ASP A 430 2.58 22.96 27.67
CA ASP A 430 3.89 22.50 28.13
C ASP A 430 3.76 21.59 29.35
N GLY A 431 4.59 20.56 29.40
CA GLY A 431 4.59 19.61 30.50
C GLY A 431 5.39 18.37 30.17
N LYS A 432 4.94 17.24 30.70
CA LYS A 432 5.61 15.95 30.59
C LYS A 432 4.61 14.87 30.19
N VAL A 433 4.99 13.99 29.26
CA VAL A 433 4.21 12.80 28.90
C VAL A 433 4.97 11.55 29.36
N GLU A 434 4.27 10.70 30.12
CA GLU A 434 4.80 9.43 30.65
C GLU A 434 3.91 8.25 30.25
N ILE A 435 4.56 7.13 29.91
CA ILE A 435 3.90 5.82 29.87
C ILE A 435 4.15 5.15 31.21
N VAL A 436 3.09 4.88 31.96
CA VAL A 436 3.19 4.31 33.33
C VAL A 436 2.42 2.99 33.43
N THR A 437 3.01 2.01 34.09
CA THR A 437 2.33 0.73 34.40
C THR A 437 1.29 0.91 35.50
N GLU A 438 0.38 -0.06 35.66
CA GLU A 438 -0.58 -0.09 36.78
C GLU A 438 0.08 -0.03 38.17
N ASN A 439 1.31 -0.53 38.30
CA ASN A 439 2.07 -0.51 39.55
C ASN A 439 2.82 0.82 39.79
N GLY A 440 2.66 1.80 38.90
CA GLY A 440 3.28 3.13 39.01
C GLY A 440 4.70 3.24 38.45
N THR A 441 5.26 2.17 37.87
CA THR A 441 6.55 2.22 37.19
C THR A 441 6.44 3.02 35.89
N VAL A 442 7.28 4.04 35.73
CA VAL A 442 7.41 4.83 34.49
C VAL A 442 8.27 4.05 33.50
N LEU A 443 7.71 3.72 32.34
CA LEU A 443 8.41 3.05 31.24
C LEU A 443 9.16 4.03 30.36
N THR A 444 8.51 5.13 29.97
CA THR A 444 9.11 6.22 29.18
C THR A 444 8.62 7.57 29.69
N SER A 445 9.43 8.62 29.47
CA SER A 445 9.14 9.98 29.92
C SER A 445 9.74 11.00 28.97
N HIS A 446 8.95 11.99 28.54
CA HIS A 446 9.36 13.08 27.65
C HIS A 446 8.87 14.42 28.18
N GLU A 447 9.77 15.40 28.28
CA GLU A 447 9.36 16.80 28.38
C GLU A 447 8.87 17.25 27.01
N VAL A 448 7.71 17.90 26.97
CA VAL A 448 7.02 18.31 25.75
C VAL A 448 6.52 19.75 25.86
N GLU A 449 6.42 20.42 24.72
CA GLU A 449 5.90 21.77 24.62
C GLU A 449 4.56 21.81 23.86
N ALA A 450 3.81 22.90 24.02
CA ALA A 450 2.55 23.08 23.33
C ALA A 450 2.71 23.06 21.79
N GLY A 451 1.99 22.16 21.15
CA GLY A 451 1.99 21.90 19.71
C GLY A 451 2.99 20.84 19.26
N ASP A 452 3.80 20.27 20.17
CA ASP A 452 4.60 19.10 19.85
C ASP A 452 3.70 17.91 19.47
N ILE A 453 4.18 17.07 18.57
CA ILE A 453 3.49 15.84 18.19
C ILE A 453 4.12 14.71 18.97
N TRP A 454 3.41 14.14 19.94
CA TRP A 454 3.87 12.98 20.70
C TRP A 454 3.23 11.71 20.15
N ARG A 455 3.99 10.61 20.06
CA ARG A 455 3.47 9.31 19.62
C ARG A 455 4.07 8.14 20.40
N ALA A 456 3.34 7.03 20.42
CA ALA A 456 3.86 5.74 20.86
C ALA A 456 3.47 4.62 19.90
N CYS A 457 4.37 3.65 19.72
CA CYS A 457 4.16 2.48 18.87
C CYS A 457 4.30 1.18 19.68
N GLN A 458 3.82 0.08 19.10
CA GLN A 458 3.82 -1.24 19.72
C GLN A 458 4.29 -2.29 18.71
N THR A 459 5.17 -3.18 19.15
CA THR A 459 5.59 -4.32 18.34
C THR A 459 5.65 -5.57 19.20
N LYS A 460 4.81 -6.55 18.86
CA LYS A 460 4.66 -7.78 19.64
C LYS A 460 5.75 -8.78 19.30
N ASP A 461 6.09 -9.60 20.28
CA ASP A 461 7.20 -10.55 20.17
C ASP A 461 6.97 -11.64 19.11
N ALA A 462 5.77 -12.22 19.06
CA ALA A 462 5.43 -13.28 18.11
C ALA A 462 5.58 -12.81 16.63
N PRO A 463 5.06 -11.63 16.23
CA PRO A 463 5.38 -11.03 14.93
C PRO A 463 6.88 -10.89 14.63
N ILE A 464 7.71 -10.52 15.60
CA ILE A 464 9.16 -10.34 15.40
C ILE A 464 9.82 -11.71 15.15
N LYS A 465 9.43 -12.73 15.93
CA LYS A 465 9.96 -14.09 15.76
C LYS A 465 9.60 -14.66 14.39
N ASP A 466 8.35 -14.51 13.96
CA ASP A 466 7.89 -14.91 12.63
C ASP A 466 8.65 -14.16 11.52
N TRP A 467 8.85 -12.86 11.67
CA TRP A 467 9.59 -12.03 10.71
C TRP A 467 11.05 -12.49 10.53
N VAL A 468 11.74 -12.84 11.63
CA VAL A 468 13.11 -13.39 11.58
C VAL A 468 13.12 -14.77 10.89
N GLN A 469 12.16 -15.64 11.22
CA GLN A 469 12.00 -16.94 10.56
C GLN A 469 11.76 -16.79 9.05
N LEU A 470 10.90 -15.86 8.65
CA LEU A 470 10.61 -15.58 7.25
C LEU A 470 11.85 -15.09 6.51
N ALA A 471 12.67 -14.24 7.14
CA ALA A 471 13.93 -13.77 6.56
C ALA A 471 14.91 -14.92 6.28
N VAL A 472 15.10 -15.83 7.24
CA VAL A 472 15.95 -17.02 7.09
C VAL A 472 15.41 -17.93 5.99
N ASN A 473 14.09 -18.17 5.97
CA ASN A 473 13.44 -19.00 4.96
C ASN A 473 13.66 -18.43 3.55
N ARG A 474 13.45 -17.12 3.37
CA ARG A 474 13.65 -16.45 2.08
C ARG A 474 15.12 -16.50 1.65
N ALA A 475 16.06 -16.17 2.53
CA ALA A 475 17.48 -16.23 2.24
C ALA A 475 17.93 -17.63 1.79
N ARG A 476 17.40 -18.68 2.43
CA ARG A 476 17.69 -20.07 2.08
C ARG A 476 17.06 -20.49 0.75
N LEU A 477 15.78 -20.17 0.53
CA LEU A 477 15.06 -20.53 -0.69
C LEU A 477 15.65 -19.86 -1.94
N SER A 478 16.10 -18.61 -1.84
CA SER A 478 16.66 -17.88 -2.98
C SER A 478 18.19 -17.89 -3.03
N ASN A 479 18.86 -18.48 -2.04
CA ASN A 479 20.32 -18.42 -1.87
C ASN A 479 20.85 -16.98 -2.04
N THR A 480 20.22 -16.04 -1.34
CA THR A 480 20.49 -14.59 -1.47
C THR A 480 20.84 -14.00 -0.11
N PRO A 481 21.87 -13.14 -0.02
CA PRO A 481 22.19 -12.47 1.23
C PRO A 481 21.02 -11.63 1.75
N ALA A 482 20.82 -11.64 3.07
CA ALA A 482 19.77 -10.87 3.74
C ALA A 482 20.38 -9.87 4.72
N ILE A 483 19.93 -8.62 4.64
CA ILE A 483 20.38 -7.54 5.51
C ILE A 483 19.18 -7.07 6.33
N PHE A 484 19.29 -7.11 7.66
CA PHE A 484 18.36 -6.45 8.57
C PHE A 484 18.70 -4.96 8.65
N TRP A 485 17.74 -4.10 8.31
CA TRP A 485 17.92 -2.64 8.25
C TRP A 485 17.48 -2.05 9.58
N LEU A 486 18.40 -2.04 10.55
CA LEU A 486 18.14 -1.63 11.93
C LEU A 486 19.27 -0.72 12.40
N ASP A 487 18.94 0.47 12.86
CA ASP A 487 19.90 1.45 13.39
C ASP A 487 20.06 1.27 14.91
N GLU A 488 21.25 0.88 15.37
CA GLU A 488 21.51 0.75 16.81
C GLU A 488 21.38 2.07 17.60
N ASN A 489 21.40 3.22 16.92
CA ASN A 489 21.21 4.53 17.54
C ASN A 489 19.72 4.90 17.70
N ARG A 490 18.82 4.13 17.09
CA ARG A 490 17.37 4.27 17.29
C ARG A 490 16.93 3.31 18.39
N ALA A 491 16.31 3.85 19.44
CA ALA A 491 15.98 3.07 20.65
C ALA A 491 15.10 1.85 20.35
N HIS A 492 14.11 1.98 19.46
CA HIS A 492 13.26 0.88 19.02
C HIS A 492 14.04 -0.20 18.27
N ASP A 493 14.86 0.21 17.30
CA ASP A 493 15.66 -0.71 16.50
C ASP A 493 16.69 -1.43 17.38
N ALA A 494 17.24 -0.79 18.41
CA ALA A 494 18.13 -1.44 19.38
C ALA A 494 17.43 -2.60 20.14
N GLU A 495 16.15 -2.45 20.50
CA GLU A 495 15.35 -3.52 21.10
C GLU A 495 15.06 -4.63 20.07
N LEU A 496 14.78 -4.28 18.81
CA LEU A 496 14.63 -5.25 17.72
C LEU A 496 15.92 -6.04 17.46
N ILE A 497 17.09 -5.39 17.45
CA ILE A 497 18.39 -6.03 17.23
C ILE A 497 18.63 -7.12 18.28
N GLN A 498 18.28 -6.88 19.54
CA GLN A 498 18.40 -7.89 20.60
C GLN A 498 17.54 -9.13 20.31
N LYS A 499 16.29 -8.93 19.88
CA LYS A 499 15.37 -10.01 19.51
C LYS A 499 15.83 -10.75 18.26
N VAL A 500 16.26 -10.03 17.23
CA VAL A 500 16.81 -10.61 15.98
C VAL A 500 18.00 -11.51 16.29
N LYS A 501 18.97 -11.04 17.09
CA LYS A 501 20.13 -11.83 17.51
C LYS A 501 19.72 -13.09 18.27
N THR A 502 18.75 -12.97 19.17
CA THR A 502 18.22 -14.10 19.95
C THR A 502 17.58 -15.14 19.03
N TYR A 503 16.67 -14.72 18.15
CA TYR A 503 15.93 -15.65 17.30
C TYR A 503 16.76 -16.24 16.17
N LEU A 504 17.75 -15.53 15.63
CA LEU A 504 18.69 -16.11 14.66
C LEU A 504 19.53 -17.25 15.27
N ALA A 505 19.78 -17.22 16.59
CA ALA A 505 20.53 -18.29 17.27
C ALA A 505 19.74 -19.61 17.37
N ASP A 506 18.41 -19.54 17.29
CA ASP A 506 17.52 -20.71 17.33
C ASP A 506 17.29 -21.34 15.95
N LEU A 507 17.77 -20.69 14.88
CA LEU A 507 17.51 -21.09 13.49
C LEU A 507 18.77 -21.63 12.81
N ASP A 508 18.58 -22.58 11.87
CA ASP A 508 19.68 -23.02 11.02
C ASP A 508 20.05 -21.92 10.01
N THR A 509 21.13 -21.21 10.31
CA THR A 509 21.71 -20.15 9.47
C THR A 509 22.97 -20.62 8.74
N ASN A 510 23.32 -21.91 8.82
CA ASN A 510 24.50 -22.44 8.14
C ASN A 510 24.40 -22.23 6.63
N GLY A 511 25.46 -21.66 6.05
CA GLY A 511 25.54 -21.34 4.63
C GLY A 511 24.78 -20.08 4.19
N LEU A 512 24.18 -19.32 5.11
CA LEU A 512 23.48 -18.07 4.80
C LEU A 512 24.35 -16.85 5.12
N GLU A 513 24.29 -15.84 4.26
CA GLU A 513 24.88 -14.52 4.51
C GLU A 513 23.81 -13.60 5.11
N ILE A 514 23.82 -13.44 6.43
CA ILE A 514 22.87 -12.58 7.16
C ILE A 514 23.66 -11.52 7.94
N SER A 515 23.29 -10.24 7.78
CA SER A 515 23.90 -9.13 8.50
C SER A 515 22.87 -8.13 9.01
N ILE A 516 23.29 -7.25 9.92
CA ILE A 516 22.49 -6.14 10.46
C ILE A 516 23.26 -4.85 10.17
N LEU A 517 22.62 -3.89 9.51
CA LEU A 517 23.20 -2.59 9.16
C LEU A 517 22.17 -1.48 9.34
N ALA A 518 22.61 -0.27 9.67
CA ALA A 518 21.73 0.90 9.72
C ALA A 518 21.09 1.16 8.32
N PRO A 519 19.86 1.68 8.23
CA PRO A 519 19.12 1.78 6.97
C PRO A 519 19.87 2.42 5.80
N GLU A 520 20.60 3.53 6.03
CA GLU A 520 21.38 4.20 4.98
C GLU A 520 22.55 3.33 4.47
N GLN A 521 23.24 2.64 5.39
CA GLN A 521 24.35 1.74 5.07
C GLN A 521 23.86 0.48 4.35
N ALA A 522 22.75 -0.10 4.83
CA ALA A 522 22.10 -1.25 4.23
C ALA A 522 21.61 -0.96 2.80
N CYS A 523 21.01 0.22 2.60
CA CYS A 523 20.61 0.71 1.28
C CYS A 523 21.82 0.84 0.36
N SER A 524 22.89 1.51 0.81
CA SER A 524 24.12 1.69 0.04
C SER A 524 24.76 0.36 -0.39
N ALA A 525 24.84 -0.62 0.52
CA ALA A 525 25.35 -1.96 0.22
C ALA A 525 24.47 -2.69 -0.81
N SER A 526 23.15 -2.56 -0.68
CA SER A 526 22.18 -3.16 -1.60
C SER A 526 22.25 -2.53 -2.99
N LEU A 527 22.34 -1.21 -3.11
CA LEU A 527 22.47 -0.47 -4.37
C LEU A 527 23.75 -0.86 -5.13
N LYS A 528 24.88 -1.03 -4.41
CA LYS A 528 26.13 -1.51 -5.00
C LYS A 528 25.98 -2.90 -5.61
N ARG A 529 25.46 -3.86 -4.84
CA ARG A 529 25.20 -5.23 -5.33
C ARG A 529 24.22 -5.23 -6.51
N MET A 530 23.16 -4.44 -6.40
CA MET A 530 22.13 -4.30 -7.43
C MET A 530 22.71 -3.81 -8.75
N LYS A 531 23.60 -2.80 -8.74
CA LYS A 531 24.32 -2.33 -9.93
C LYS A 531 25.17 -3.43 -10.57
N ASP A 532 25.78 -4.30 -9.75
CA ASP A 532 26.60 -5.42 -10.20
C ASP A 532 25.76 -6.65 -10.64
N GLY A 533 24.44 -6.52 -10.77
CA GLY A 533 23.54 -7.59 -11.18
C GLY A 533 23.23 -8.61 -10.09
N LEU A 534 23.57 -8.32 -8.84
CA LEU A 534 23.39 -9.21 -7.68
C LEU A 534 22.17 -8.82 -6.85
N ASP A 535 21.51 -9.82 -6.30
CA ASP A 535 20.32 -9.64 -5.47
C ASP A 535 20.67 -9.46 -3.98
N THR A 536 19.84 -8.73 -3.23
CA THR A 536 19.98 -8.55 -1.77
C THR A 536 18.61 -8.48 -1.12
N ILE A 537 18.31 -9.34 -0.15
CA ILE A 537 17.05 -9.26 0.60
C ILE A 537 17.17 -8.13 1.62
N SER A 538 16.25 -7.17 1.55
CA SER A 538 16.04 -6.18 2.62
C SER A 538 15.09 -6.75 3.67
N VAL A 539 15.52 -6.81 4.92
CA VAL A 539 14.70 -7.30 6.05
C VAL A 539 14.43 -6.11 6.96
N THR A 540 13.19 -5.62 6.98
CA THR A 540 12.90 -4.27 7.50
C THR A 540 11.66 -4.22 8.40
N GLY A 541 11.57 -3.16 9.20
CA GLY A 541 10.32 -2.72 9.84
C GLY A 541 9.24 -2.34 8.81
N ASN A 542 8.07 -1.96 9.31
CA ASN A 542 6.83 -1.77 8.56
C ASN A 542 6.87 -0.55 7.63
N VAL A 543 7.44 0.57 8.07
CA VAL A 543 7.58 1.77 7.23
C VAL A 543 8.55 1.52 6.08
N LEU A 544 9.74 0.98 6.39
CA LEU A 544 10.75 0.64 5.38
C LEU A 544 10.30 -0.48 4.44
N ARG A 545 9.43 -1.40 4.88
CA ARG A 545 8.75 -2.36 3.98
C ARG A 545 8.02 -1.61 2.89
N ASP A 546 7.22 -0.61 3.24
CA ASP A 546 6.50 0.18 2.24
C ASP A 546 7.46 0.94 1.34
N TYR A 547 8.45 1.63 1.90
CA TYR A 547 9.34 2.48 1.11
C TYR A 547 10.20 1.66 0.15
N ASN A 548 10.77 0.54 0.59
CA ASN A 548 11.60 -0.33 -0.24
C ASN A 548 10.79 -1.03 -1.33
N THR A 549 9.55 -1.40 -1.04
CA THR A 549 8.67 -2.10 -2.00
C THR A 549 8.04 -1.18 -3.04
N ASP A 550 8.21 0.14 -2.92
CA ASP A 550 8.04 1.09 -4.01
C ASP A 550 9.37 1.48 -4.67
N LEU A 551 10.40 1.79 -3.88
CA LEU A 551 11.69 2.27 -4.38
C LEU A 551 12.33 1.32 -5.37
N PHE A 552 12.65 0.10 -4.96
CA PHE A 552 13.38 -0.82 -5.83
C PHE A 552 12.54 -1.28 -7.02
N PRO A 553 11.25 -1.64 -6.88
CA PRO A 553 10.42 -2.00 -8.03
C PRO A 553 10.24 -0.88 -9.06
N ILE A 554 10.14 0.39 -8.64
CA ILE A 554 10.05 1.50 -9.59
C ILE A 554 11.37 1.67 -10.36
N LEU A 555 12.53 1.45 -9.73
CA LEU A 555 13.81 1.46 -10.42
C LEU A 555 13.98 0.25 -11.35
N GLU A 556 13.58 -0.95 -10.89
CA GLU A 556 13.76 -2.22 -11.59
C GLU A 556 12.78 -2.47 -12.72
N LEU A 557 11.52 -2.09 -12.53
CA LEU A 557 10.38 -2.48 -13.38
C LEU A 557 9.61 -1.26 -13.92
N GLY A 558 9.98 -0.06 -13.49
CA GLY A 558 9.28 1.18 -13.84
C GLY A 558 7.97 1.38 -13.07
N THR A 559 7.57 0.43 -12.23
CA THR A 559 6.34 0.45 -11.42
C THR A 559 6.40 -0.58 -10.30
N SER A 560 5.80 -0.26 -9.15
CA SER A 560 5.60 -1.20 -8.05
C SER A 560 4.34 -2.07 -8.19
N ALA A 561 3.49 -1.80 -9.18
CA ALA A 561 2.23 -2.51 -9.36
C ALA A 561 2.39 -3.97 -9.85
N LYS A 562 3.57 -4.37 -10.32
CA LYS A 562 3.85 -5.70 -10.89
C LYS A 562 4.65 -6.60 -9.95
N MET A 563 4.40 -6.48 -8.65
CA MET A 563 5.10 -7.19 -7.59
C MET A 563 4.23 -8.30 -6.99
N LEU A 564 4.88 -9.38 -6.51
CA LEU A 564 4.24 -10.30 -5.58
C LEU A 564 4.09 -9.62 -4.22
N SER A 565 2.93 -9.78 -3.59
CA SER A 565 2.66 -9.35 -2.22
C SER A 565 2.09 -10.52 -1.44
N ILE A 566 3.00 -11.31 -0.86
CA ILE A 566 2.69 -12.53 -0.13
C ILE A 566 2.67 -12.19 1.36
N VAL A 567 1.69 -12.73 2.07
CA VAL A 567 1.56 -12.64 3.52
C VAL A 567 1.52 -14.06 4.07
N PRO A 568 2.69 -14.65 4.38
CA PRO A 568 2.75 -15.89 5.14
C PRO A 568 2.11 -15.62 6.50
N LEU A 569 0.99 -16.29 6.76
CA LEU A 569 0.26 -16.13 8.01
C LEU A 569 1.07 -16.79 9.12
N MET A 570 1.10 -16.19 10.32
CA MET A 570 1.98 -16.65 11.40
C MET A 570 1.71 -18.09 11.87
N ASN A 571 0.56 -18.64 11.52
CA ASN A 571 0.13 -20.02 11.82
C ASN A 571 0.55 -21.05 10.76
N GLY A 572 1.21 -20.62 9.66
CA GLY A 572 1.60 -21.49 8.54
C GLY A 572 0.67 -21.45 7.32
N GLY A 573 -0.46 -20.74 7.39
CA GLY A 573 -1.30 -20.44 6.23
C GLY A 573 -0.69 -19.38 5.30
N GLY A 574 -1.39 -19.03 4.23
CA GLY A 574 -0.96 -18.02 3.28
C GLY A 574 -2.10 -17.10 2.82
N MET A 575 -1.81 -15.80 2.75
CA MET A 575 -2.61 -14.83 2.01
C MET A 575 -1.78 -14.21 0.89
N PHE A 576 -2.36 -14.09 -0.30
CA PHE A 576 -1.69 -13.67 -1.52
C PHE A 576 -2.43 -12.45 -2.09
N GLU A 577 -1.89 -11.26 -1.89
CA GLU A 577 -2.49 -10.03 -2.42
C GLU A 577 -2.16 -9.90 -3.91
N THR A 578 -3.17 -9.68 -4.74
CA THR A 578 -2.98 -9.59 -6.20
C THR A 578 -2.47 -8.22 -6.67
N GLY A 579 -2.22 -7.30 -5.74
CA GLY A 579 -1.63 -5.99 -6.03
C GLY A 579 -1.75 -5.03 -4.85
N ALA A 580 -0.95 -3.97 -4.86
CA ALA A 580 -0.93 -2.94 -3.82
C ALA A 580 -1.85 -1.72 -4.12
N GLY A 581 -2.53 -1.71 -5.27
CA GLY A 581 -3.39 -0.61 -5.73
C GLY A 581 -4.84 -0.70 -5.22
N GLY A 582 -5.67 0.28 -5.64
CA GLY A 582 -7.12 0.26 -5.43
C GLY A 582 -7.91 -0.50 -6.50
N SER A 583 -9.24 -0.45 -6.46
CA SER A 583 -10.17 -1.19 -7.32
C SER A 583 -10.50 -0.52 -8.67
N ALA A 584 -9.84 0.60 -8.98
CA ALA A 584 -9.84 1.29 -10.28
C ALA A 584 -11.23 1.71 -10.84
N PRO A 585 -11.92 2.68 -10.23
CA PRO A 585 -13.27 3.11 -10.64
C PRO A 585 -13.36 3.61 -12.09
N LYS A 586 -12.29 4.22 -12.61
CA LYS A 586 -12.21 4.71 -14.00
C LYS A 586 -12.19 3.59 -15.05
N HIS A 587 -11.88 2.35 -14.64
CA HIS A 587 -11.92 1.20 -15.54
C HIS A 587 -13.37 0.72 -15.70
N VAL A 588 -14.16 0.78 -14.62
CA VAL A 588 -15.61 0.49 -14.66
C VAL A 588 -16.35 1.52 -15.52
N GLN A 589 -16.00 2.80 -15.42
CA GLN A 589 -16.58 3.85 -16.27
C GLN A 589 -16.37 3.53 -17.76
N GLN A 590 -15.12 3.22 -18.15
CA GLN A 590 -14.82 2.81 -19.52
C GLN A 590 -15.59 1.55 -19.92
N PHE A 591 -15.68 0.56 -19.04
CA PHE A 591 -16.40 -0.66 -19.33
C PHE A 591 -17.90 -0.40 -19.57
N ASN A 592 -18.52 0.44 -18.75
CA ASN A 592 -19.92 0.81 -18.91
C ASN A 592 -20.18 1.65 -20.16
N GLU A 593 -19.24 2.50 -20.56
CA GLU A 593 -19.38 3.39 -21.73
C GLU A 593 -19.08 2.69 -23.06
N GLU A 594 -18.05 1.86 -23.09
CA GLU A 594 -17.50 1.30 -24.34
C GLU A 594 -17.15 -0.20 -24.28
N ASN A 595 -17.65 -0.94 -23.28
CA ASN A 595 -17.47 -2.39 -23.13
C ASN A 595 -16.00 -2.80 -23.24
N HIS A 596 -15.09 -2.03 -22.64
CA HIS A 596 -13.66 -2.28 -22.66
C HIS A 596 -13.10 -2.24 -21.25
N LEU A 597 -12.63 -3.39 -20.74
CA LEU A 597 -12.05 -3.46 -19.41
C LEU A 597 -10.52 -3.47 -19.52
N ARG A 598 -9.88 -2.33 -19.26
CA ARG A 598 -8.41 -2.19 -19.26
C ARG A 598 -7.73 -2.61 -17.94
N TRP A 599 -8.40 -3.37 -17.09
CA TRP A 599 -7.82 -3.90 -15.86
C TRP A 599 -6.79 -4.97 -16.19
N ASP A 600 -5.57 -4.85 -15.66
CA ASP A 600 -4.50 -5.83 -15.86
C ASP A 600 -4.49 -6.84 -14.72
N SER A 601 -4.93 -8.07 -15.01
CA SER A 601 -5.00 -9.18 -14.05
C SER A 601 -3.66 -9.89 -13.83
N LEU A 602 -2.54 -9.33 -14.31
CA LEU A 602 -1.20 -9.89 -14.11
C LEU A 602 -0.94 -10.28 -12.63
N GLY A 603 -1.30 -9.40 -11.70
CA GLY A 603 -1.12 -9.67 -10.28
C GLY A 603 -1.98 -10.82 -9.73
N GLU A 604 -3.14 -11.11 -10.35
CA GLU A 604 -3.98 -12.26 -10.02
C GLU A 604 -3.31 -13.57 -10.47
N PHE A 605 -2.70 -13.59 -11.66
CA PHE A 605 -1.97 -14.76 -12.17
C PHE A 605 -0.76 -15.08 -11.27
N LEU A 606 -0.02 -14.04 -10.90
CA LEU A 606 1.15 -14.15 -10.03
C LEU A 606 0.77 -14.63 -8.62
N ALA A 607 -0.28 -14.07 -8.03
CA ALA A 607 -0.77 -14.51 -6.72
C ALA A 607 -1.27 -15.96 -6.75
N LEU A 608 -1.94 -16.36 -7.83
CA LEU A 608 -2.42 -17.73 -8.00
C LEU A 608 -1.27 -18.74 -8.12
N ALA A 609 -0.23 -18.43 -8.91
CA ALA A 609 0.93 -19.31 -9.05
C ALA A 609 1.60 -19.56 -7.68
N VAL A 610 1.79 -18.50 -6.88
CA VAL A 610 2.37 -18.64 -5.54
C VAL A 610 1.41 -19.32 -4.56
N SER A 611 0.11 -19.07 -4.64
CA SER A 611 -0.90 -19.76 -3.82
C SER A 611 -0.89 -21.28 -4.07
N LEU A 612 -0.74 -21.71 -5.32
CA LEU A 612 -0.61 -23.12 -5.71
C LEU A 612 0.74 -23.72 -5.25
N GLU A 613 1.84 -22.96 -5.37
CA GLU A 613 3.15 -23.36 -4.86
C GLU A 613 3.13 -23.55 -3.34
N HIS A 614 2.55 -22.60 -2.60
CA HIS A 614 2.40 -22.69 -1.14
C HIS A 614 1.58 -23.92 -0.75
N LEU A 615 0.47 -24.18 -1.44
CA LEU A 615 -0.35 -25.36 -1.23
C LEU A 615 0.46 -26.65 -1.48
N ALA A 616 1.22 -26.70 -2.58
CA ALA A 616 2.04 -27.85 -2.93
C ALA A 616 3.12 -28.14 -1.88
N GLN A 617 3.80 -27.10 -1.38
CA GLN A 617 4.84 -27.22 -0.35
C GLN A 617 4.26 -27.67 1.00
N ARG A 618 3.11 -27.11 1.39
CA ARG A 618 2.46 -27.43 2.67
C ARG A 618 1.86 -28.82 2.71
N GLU A 619 1.19 -29.24 1.63
CA GLU A 619 0.40 -30.48 1.60
C GLU A 619 1.06 -31.61 0.80
N GLY A 620 2.18 -31.35 0.13
CA GLY A 620 2.82 -32.32 -0.77
C GLY A 620 2.02 -32.55 -2.06
N ASN A 621 1.19 -31.58 -2.49
CA ASN A 621 0.39 -31.70 -3.71
C ASN A 621 1.24 -31.45 -4.98
N ALA A 622 1.78 -32.52 -5.55
CA ALA A 622 2.63 -32.45 -6.74
C ALA A 622 1.92 -31.87 -7.97
N LYS A 623 0.62 -32.14 -8.16
CA LYS A 623 -0.16 -31.58 -9.28
C LYS A 623 -0.34 -30.07 -9.14
N ALA A 624 -0.54 -29.56 -7.91
CA ALA A 624 -0.58 -28.13 -7.64
C ALA A 624 0.77 -27.46 -7.97
N GLN A 625 1.91 -28.11 -7.71
CA GLN A 625 3.22 -27.60 -8.13
C GLN A 625 3.33 -27.51 -9.65
N VAL A 626 2.87 -28.53 -10.39
CA VAL A 626 2.86 -28.49 -11.86
C VAL A 626 1.97 -27.36 -12.37
N LEU A 627 0.79 -27.15 -11.77
CA LEU A 627 -0.07 -26.01 -12.10
C LEU A 627 0.63 -24.67 -11.84
N ALA A 628 1.32 -24.51 -10.70
CA ALA A 628 2.08 -23.31 -10.36
C ALA A 628 3.19 -23.02 -11.38
N ASP A 629 4.06 -24.00 -11.63
CA ASP A 629 5.19 -23.88 -12.56
C ASP A 629 4.74 -23.51 -13.99
N THR A 630 3.65 -24.13 -14.44
CA THR A 630 3.11 -23.90 -15.79
C THR A 630 2.35 -22.58 -15.90
N LEU A 631 1.74 -22.09 -14.82
CA LEU A 631 1.12 -20.76 -14.77
C LEU A 631 2.18 -19.65 -14.79
N ASP A 632 3.31 -19.84 -14.10
CA ASP A 632 4.46 -18.94 -14.16
C ASP A 632 5.00 -18.84 -15.60
N ALA A 633 5.18 -19.97 -16.27
CA ALA A 633 5.60 -20.02 -17.67
C ALA A 633 4.59 -19.36 -18.62
N ALA A 634 3.29 -19.58 -18.40
CA ALA A 634 2.22 -18.95 -19.17
C ALA A 634 2.20 -17.42 -18.98
N THR A 635 2.45 -16.96 -17.76
CA THR A 635 2.53 -15.53 -17.43
C THR A 635 3.74 -14.88 -18.12
N GLU A 636 4.89 -15.56 -18.17
CA GLU A 636 6.04 -15.10 -18.94
C GLU A 636 5.72 -14.99 -20.45
N GLN A 637 5.05 -15.99 -21.03
CA GLN A 637 4.62 -15.92 -22.44
C GLN A 637 3.62 -14.78 -22.70
N LEU A 638 2.69 -14.52 -21.78
CA LEU A 638 1.78 -13.38 -21.89
C LEU A 638 2.53 -12.07 -21.98
N LEU A 639 3.52 -11.87 -21.11
CA LEU A 639 4.34 -10.66 -21.08
C LEU A 639 5.21 -10.54 -22.35
N LEU A 640 5.90 -11.61 -22.74
CA LEU A 640 6.80 -11.60 -23.91
C LEU A 640 6.07 -11.37 -25.23
N ASN A 641 4.81 -11.83 -25.35
CA ASN A 641 3.98 -11.67 -26.53
C ASN A 641 3.04 -10.45 -26.45
N ASP A 642 3.24 -9.57 -25.45
CA ASP A 642 2.50 -8.32 -25.25
C ASP A 642 0.97 -8.51 -25.24
N LYS A 643 0.51 -9.59 -24.58
CA LYS A 643 -0.91 -9.97 -24.46
C LYS A 643 -1.58 -9.44 -23.19
N SER A 644 -1.03 -8.37 -22.60
CA SER A 644 -1.69 -7.61 -21.54
C SER A 644 -2.79 -6.69 -22.12
N PRO A 645 -3.80 -6.30 -21.32
CA PRO A 645 -4.87 -5.42 -21.75
C PRO A 645 -4.36 -4.08 -22.28
N LYS A 646 -4.90 -3.67 -23.42
CA LYS A 646 -4.69 -2.37 -24.04
C LYS A 646 -5.73 -1.37 -23.56
N ARG A 647 -5.58 -0.11 -23.93
CA ARG A 647 -6.34 0.99 -23.29
C ARG A 647 -7.56 1.43 -24.07
N LYS A 648 -7.71 1.06 -25.35
CA LYS A 648 -8.79 1.54 -26.21
C LYS A 648 -9.74 0.42 -26.59
N ALA A 649 -11.04 0.73 -26.63
CA ALA A 649 -12.05 -0.16 -27.18
C ALA A 649 -11.66 -0.67 -28.58
N GLY A 650 -11.84 -1.97 -28.79
CA GLY A 650 -11.49 -2.68 -30.02
C GLY A 650 -10.07 -3.26 -30.04
N GLU A 651 -9.22 -2.86 -29.10
CA GLU A 651 -7.96 -3.55 -28.81
C GLU A 651 -8.18 -4.68 -27.79
N LEU A 652 -7.16 -5.52 -27.56
CA LEU A 652 -7.22 -6.59 -26.55
C LEU A 652 -7.52 -6.01 -25.16
N ASP A 653 -8.50 -6.54 -24.45
CA ASP A 653 -8.85 -6.11 -23.09
C ASP A 653 -8.59 -7.22 -22.05
N ASN A 654 -9.05 -7.03 -20.80
CA ASN A 654 -8.92 -7.99 -19.71
C ASN A 654 -9.41 -9.41 -20.05
N ARG A 655 -10.55 -9.53 -20.74
CA ARG A 655 -11.13 -10.84 -21.12
C ARG A 655 -10.22 -11.53 -22.13
N GLY A 656 -9.67 -10.75 -23.07
CA GLY A 656 -8.67 -11.21 -24.02
C GLY A 656 -7.38 -11.70 -23.35
N SER A 657 -6.88 -11.00 -22.33
CA SER A 657 -5.70 -11.47 -21.59
C SER A 657 -5.97 -12.76 -20.80
N HIS A 658 -7.18 -12.93 -20.24
CA HIS A 658 -7.57 -14.20 -19.60
C HIS A 658 -7.59 -15.37 -20.58
N PHE A 659 -8.11 -15.16 -21.79
CA PHE A 659 -8.03 -16.17 -22.85
C PHE A 659 -6.58 -16.57 -23.15
N TYR A 660 -5.67 -15.60 -23.32
CA TYR A 660 -4.26 -15.89 -23.58
C TYR A 660 -3.58 -16.61 -22.42
N ILE A 661 -3.89 -16.27 -21.16
CA ILE A 661 -3.42 -17.06 -20.01
C ILE A 661 -3.93 -18.49 -20.09
N ALA A 662 -5.22 -18.71 -20.34
CA ALA A 662 -5.77 -20.06 -20.45
C ALA A 662 -5.09 -20.86 -21.58
N LEU A 663 -4.86 -20.22 -22.73
CA LEU A 663 -4.16 -20.83 -23.88
C LEU A 663 -2.72 -21.22 -23.51
N TYR A 664 -1.91 -20.28 -23.02
CA TYR A 664 -0.51 -20.52 -22.70
C TYR A 664 -0.35 -21.50 -21.54
N TRP A 665 -1.26 -21.47 -20.56
CA TRP A 665 -1.25 -22.40 -19.43
C TRP A 665 -1.58 -23.82 -19.87
N ALA A 666 -2.61 -24.00 -20.71
CA ALA A 666 -2.93 -25.29 -21.30
C ALA A 666 -1.78 -25.83 -22.17
N GLN A 667 -1.11 -24.97 -22.95
CA GLN A 667 0.07 -25.35 -23.74
C GLN A 667 1.24 -25.79 -22.85
N ALA A 668 1.53 -25.06 -21.77
CA ALA A 668 2.58 -25.43 -20.82
C ALA A 668 2.26 -26.75 -20.11
N LEU A 669 1.00 -26.98 -19.72
CA LEU A 669 0.53 -28.24 -19.14
C LEU A 669 0.59 -29.42 -20.11
N ALA A 670 0.33 -29.17 -21.40
CA ALA A 670 0.46 -30.17 -22.46
C ALA A 670 1.93 -30.47 -22.83
N ALA A 671 2.85 -29.55 -22.55
CA ALA A 671 4.26 -29.68 -22.90
C ALA A 671 5.15 -30.24 -21.77
N GLN A 672 4.74 -30.10 -20.50
CA GLN A 672 5.51 -30.60 -19.36
C GLN A 672 5.57 -32.14 -19.30
N ASP A 673 6.58 -32.65 -18.58
CA ASP A 673 6.86 -34.09 -18.41
C ASP A 673 6.88 -34.54 -16.93
N LYS A 674 6.37 -33.70 -16.02
CA LYS A 674 6.29 -33.99 -14.58
C LYS A 674 5.06 -34.80 -14.19
N ASP A 675 3.94 -34.64 -14.90
CA ASP A 675 2.68 -35.35 -14.65
C ASP A 675 1.97 -35.75 -15.96
N ALA A 676 1.83 -37.06 -16.20
CA ALA A 676 1.29 -37.59 -17.44
C ALA A 676 -0.24 -37.39 -17.59
N ASP A 677 -0.98 -37.37 -16.47
CA ASP A 677 -2.44 -37.20 -16.48
C ASP A 677 -2.80 -35.77 -16.85
N LEU A 678 -2.13 -34.78 -16.23
CA LEU A 678 -2.28 -33.37 -16.59
C LEU A 678 -1.91 -33.15 -18.05
N LYS A 679 -0.81 -33.76 -18.52
CA LYS A 679 -0.40 -33.68 -19.92
C LYS A 679 -1.50 -34.17 -20.88
N ALA A 680 -2.04 -35.36 -20.62
CA ALA A 680 -3.09 -35.96 -21.44
C ALA A 680 -4.40 -35.17 -21.41
N THR A 681 -4.75 -34.62 -20.25
CA THR A 681 -5.97 -33.82 -20.04
C THR A 681 -5.90 -32.49 -20.79
N PHE A 682 -4.76 -31.78 -20.71
CA PHE A 682 -4.62 -30.44 -21.26
C PHE A 682 -4.17 -30.40 -22.73
N ALA A 683 -3.62 -31.49 -23.29
CA ALA A 683 -3.29 -31.56 -24.72
C ALA A 683 -4.46 -31.21 -25.65
N PRO A 684 -5.66 -31.84 -25.55
CA PRO A 684 -6.80 -31.48 -26.40
C PRO A 684 -7.35 -30.08 -26.12
N VAL A 685 -7.20 -29.57 -24.89
CA VAL A 685 -7.60 -28.19 -24.53
C VAL A 685 -6.69 -27.18 -25.21
N ALA A 686 -5.37 -27.39 -25.15
CA ALA A 686 -4.38 -26.54 -25.80
C ALA A 686 -4.60 -26.48 -27.31
N GLU A 687 -4.84 -27.62 -27.96
CA GLU A 687 -5.14 -27.71 -29.40
C GLU A 687 -6.43 -26.96 -29.75
N LYS A 688 -7.49 -27.13 -28.93
CA LYS A 688 -8.78 -26.51 -29.20
C LYS A 688 -8.76 -25.00 -29.00
N LEU A 689 -8.13 -24.50 -27.92
CA LEU A 689 -7.96 -23.05 -27.71
C LEU A 689 -7.10 -22.42 -28.82
N ALA A 690 -6.02 -23.09 -29.24
CA ALA A 690 -5.15 -22.59 -30.31
C ALA A 690 -5.85 -22.54 -31.67
N SER A 691 -6.56 -23.61 -32.05
CA SER A 691 -7.28 -23.68 -33.32
C SER A 691 -8.46 -22.70 -33.42
N GLN A 692 -9.02 -22.27 -32.28
CA GLN A 692 -10.15 -21.33 -32.21
C GLN A 692 -9.74 -19.90 -31.83
N GLU A 693 -8.45 -19.58 -31.73
CA GLU A 693 -7.95 -18.29 -31.24
C GLU A 693 -8.64 -17.09 -31.90
N SER A 694 -8.66 -17.04 -33.24
CA SER A 694 -9.24 -15.89 -33.97
C SER A 694 -10.74 -15.74 -33.75
N GLU A 695 -11.48 -16.85 -33.63
CA GLU A 695 -12.92 -16.83 -33.41
C GLU A 695 -13.25 -16.39 -31.97
N ILE A 696 -12.51 -16.90 -30.98
CA ILE A 696 -12.66 -16.51 -29.58
C ILE A 696 -12.38 -15.01 -29.42
N LEU A 697 -11.28 -14.50 -29.99
CA LEU A 697 -10.95 -13.07 -29.92
C LEU A 697 -12.03 -12.19 -30.59
N ALA A 698 -12.60 -12.63 -31.71
CA ALA A 698 -13.71 -11.92 -32.36
C ALA A 698 -14.97 -11.89 -31.49
N GLU A 699 -15.31 -12.99 -30.81
CA GLU A 699 -16.42 -13.05 -29.87
C GLU A 699 -16.16 -12.19 -28.62
N LEU A 700 -14.94 -12.17 -28.09
CA LEU A 700 -14.57 -11.34 -26.94
C LEU A 700 -14.62 -9.84 -27.26
N ALA A 701 -14.22 -9.45 -28.47
CA ALA A 701 -14.34 -8.08 -28.97
C ALA A 701 -15.79 -7.72 -29.36
N SER A 702 -16.72 -8.67 -29.34
CA SER A 702 -18.11 -8.41 -29.73
C SER A 702 -18.75 -7.42 -28.75
N GLY A 703 -19.15 -6.28 -29.28
CA GLY A 703 -19.73 -5.19 -28.50
C GLY A 703 -18.73 -4.18 -27.95
N ALA A 704 -17.43 -4.27 -28.27
CA ALA A 704 -16.48 -3.19 -27.99
C ALA A 704 -16.96 -1.86 -28.62
N GLY A 705 -16.79 -0.76 -27.89
CA GLY A 705 -17.27 0.57 -28.29
C GLY A 705 -18.76 0.82 -28.00
N LYS A 706 -19.46 -0.12 -27.36
CA LYS A 706 -20.88 0.02 -26.99
C LYS A 706 -21.05 0.10 -25.48
N ALA A 707 -22.06 0.84 -25.05
CA ALA A 707 -22.40 0.92 -23.64
C ALA A 707 -22.91 -0.44 -23.11
N VAL A 708 -22.57 -0.74 -21.86
CA VAL A 708 -23.01 -1.91 -21.10
C VAL A 708 -23.76 -1.42 -19.87
N ASP A 709 -24.98 -1.93 -19.67
CA ASP A 709 -25.74 -1.70 -18.46
C ASP A 709 -25.61 -2.90 -17.52
N LEU A 710 -24.91 -2.70 -16.41
CA LEU A 710 -24.74 -3.70 -15.35
C LEU A 710 -25.83 -3.65 -14.27
N ASN A 711 -26.80 -2.73 -14.42
CA ASN A 711 -27.87 -2.48 -13.46
C ASN A 711 -27.35 -2.25 -12.03
N GLY A 712 -26.29 -1.47 -11.88
CA GLY A 712 -25.66 -1.19 -10.58
C GLY A 712 -24.21 -0.78 -10.72
N TYR A 713 -23.59 -0.40 -9.60
CA TYR A 713 -22.18 -0.08 -9.50
C TYR A 713 -21.53 -0.81 -8.32
N TYR A 714 -22.01 -0.57 -7.09
CA TYR A 714 -21.53 -1.24 -5.89
C TYR A 714 -22.20 -2.60 -5.69
N PHE A 715 -23.42 -2.77 -6.21
CA PHE A 715 -24.19 -4.00 -6.09
C PHE A 715 -24.80 -4.35 -7.45
N VAL A 716 -23.97 -4.79 -8.39
CA VAL A 716 -24.34 -5.11 -9.78
C VAL A 716 -25.25 -6.34 -9.91
N ASP A 717 -25.95 -6.45 -11.04
CA ASP A 717 -26.71 -7.66 -11.38
C ASP A 717 -25.77 -8.78 -11.86
N ALA A 718 -25.79 -9.92 -11.17
CA ALA A 718 -24.84 -11.02 -11.41
C ALA A 718 -24.95 -11.62 -12.81
N ASP A 719 -26.17 -11.77 -13.35
CA ASP A 719 -26.39 -12.36 -14.67
C ASP A 719 -25.92 -11.41 -15.78
N LYS A 720 -26.21 -10.11 -15.64
CA LYS A 720 -25.73 -9.09 -16.59
C LYS A 720 -24.21 -9.01 -16.62
N VAL A 721 -23.56 -9.06 -15.46
CA VAL A 721 -22.09 -9.06 -15.38
C VAL A 721 -21.52 -10.34 -15.98
N ALA A 722 -22.09 -11.52 -15.69
CA ALA A 722 -21.62 -12.78 -16.26
C ALA A 722 -21.69 -12.76 -17.80
N GLN A 723 -22.79 -12.27 -18.36
CA GLN A 723 -22.94 -12.12 -19.82
C GLN A 723 -21.92 -11.15 -20.41
N ALA A 724 -21.71 -9.99 -19.76
CA ALA A 724 -20.75 -8.98 -20.23
C ALA A 724 -19.28 -9.44 -20.12
N MET A 725 -18.95 -10.23 -19.08
CA MET A 725 -17.59 -10.69 -18.81
C MET A 725 -17.23 -12.00 -19.49
N ARG A 726 -18.22 -12.79 -19.96
CA ARG A 726 -18.03 -14.07 -20.65
C ARG A 726 -18.77 -14.13 -22.01
N PRO A 727 -18.56 -13.17 -22.93
CA PRO A 727 -19.33 -13.10 -24.18
C PRO A 727 -18.95 -14.19 -25.21
N SER A 728 -17.79 -14.84 -25.07
CA SER A 728 -17.35 -15.90 -26.00
C SER A 728 -17.96 -17.26 -25.64
N ALA A 729 -18.93 -17.69 -26.44
CA ALA A 729 -19.53 -19.02 -26.33
C ALA A 729 -18.50 -20.13 -26.60
N LYS A 730 -17.55 -19.91 -27.53
CA LYS A 730 -16.49 -20.88 -27.82
C LYS A 730 -15.55 -21.09 -26.63
N LEU A 731 -15.08 -19.99 -26.03
CA LEU A 731 -14.24 -20.07 -24.84
C LEU A 731 -14.97 -20.76 -23.70
N ASN A 732 -16.21 -20.34 -23.42
CA ASN A 732 -17.04 -20.96 -22.38
C ASN A 732 -17.20 -22.47 -22.62
N ALA A 733 -17.51 -22.90 -23.84
CA ALA A 733 -17.68 -24.31 -24.16
C ALA A 733 -16.39 -25.15 -23.97
N VAL A 734 -15.20 -24.56 -24.14
CA VAL A 734 -13.93 -25.25 -23.84
C VAL A 734 -13.70 -25.34 -22.34
N ILE A 735 -13.90 -24.24 -21.60
CA ILE A 735 -13.67 -24.19 -20.16
C ILE A 735 -14.69 -25.02 -19.38
N ASP A 736 -15.96 -25.03 -19.78
CA ASP A 736 -17.02 -25.79 -19.11
C ASP A 736 -16.89 -27.30 -19.37
N ALA A 737 -16.22 -27.71 -20.45
CA ALA A 737 -15.97 -29.11 -20.80
C ALA A 737 -14.70 -29.70 -20.18
N LEU A 738 -13.75 -28.84 -19.78
CA LEU A 738 -12.58 -29.23 -19.00
C LEU A 738 -13.03 -29.66 -17.63
#